data_AF-A0A0A2SNL1-F1
#
_entry.id   AF-A0A0A2SNL1-F1
#
_cell.length_a   1.000
_cell.length_b   1.000
_cell.length_c   1.000
_cell.angle_alpha   90.00
_cell.angle_beta   90.00
_cell.angle_gamma   90.00
#
_symmetry.space_group_name_H-M   'P 1'
#
loop_
_entity.id
_entity.type
_entity.pdbx_description
1 polymer ?
#
loop_
_entity_poly.entity_id
_entity_poly.type
_entity_poly.pdbx_seq_one_letter_code
_entity_poly.pdbx_strand_id
1 'polypeptide(L)'
;MRIPLTEPVSPRYIHINPATNKVHLLVPVIGGQEISTDNTCKATVALREFFDGGALRELNAYKEALAFDIGLLEEGREQRVEKEARLAQIEAYIEAVSAMRMSYSDAITAFLERSSNLYSIQLRPRAQDSQSRVVNPVFNVNRANNMEGAPLSPLYNAMYSTFPTTVVAATDPRIRLTTAVLSAIPASASFVDIQRVLGEQSLALFGLTIDFTQRTDGTPATKEVIDTLMGFGEDATRDDYIDALLGACALNVWETLPTPPFYSIPAATPENKKTERLSILTQFFLANLNVYCKAKGLSTKNFGVTLDASPELSNDLASLVSTALASGEDVEKAMCAFFNENTHTFGLSRVLNADDLTAIRQTFERTYRTVTATNENPHMDDFMILDKGATGETAKFVTHQGSICVNFAEIIDSTAASSNPGYFVNIRADFAVHPIEVPHRNESVASGDVEMDVESLLTRINDEQLEHLPTAAKEACRAHPSFQARHFLHDVAKGKQIEAEALLTAALANTQTLLRTPGIFTDYSGRTFNCTAYEYAYWAKDTHMCRMLENHMDEETKAQMLARIDIIEASGLSYQQNGTEHRSAHFDLTALKTALQDYVNGYDGWSSARDLAAIKVAWMSVGKAQRDVPTHVAHEYCRPDRSFHPCPPFNEPTLPRVLTFYNYIIHCDDSWFHLAPSNSRLGFDFGLMRAREEVVLIVKAEAASWCTVARAVADDLAAITRLDEVRTADLTQSREHLNPPALSHSFLI
;
A
#
# COMPACT_ATOMS: atom_id res chain seq x y z
N MET A 1 30.37 15.70 1.39
CA MET A 1 29.63 14.79 2.28
C MET A 1 28.98 13.70 1.44
N ARG A 2 28.73 12.51 2.01
CA ARG A 2 28.02 11.42 1.35
C ARG A 2 26.57 11.41 1.80
N ILE A 3 25.65 11.38 0.85
CA ILE A 3 24.22 11.40 1.09
C ILE A 3 23.63 10.15 0.43
N PRO A 4 23.05 9.22 1.20
CA PRO A 4 22.42 8.04 0.63
C PRO A 4 21.14 8.42 -0.10
N LEU A 5 20.93 7.81 -1.26
CA LEU A 5 19.65 7.86 -1.95
C LEU A 5 18.58 7.06 -1.17
N THR A 6 17.34 7.51 -1.24
CA THR A 6 16.24 7.12 -0.37
C THR A 6 15.17 6.29 -1.05
N GLU A 7 15.20 6.17 -2.39
CA GLU A 7 14.27 5.32 -3.13
C GLU A 7 14.29 3.87 -2.58
N PRO A 8 13.16 3.36 -2.08
CA PRO A 8 13.15 2.09 -1.36
C PRO A 8 13.30 0.90 -2.31
N VAL A 9 14.13 -0.06 -1.90
CA VAL A 9 14.38 -1.32 -2.64
C VAL A 9 13.24 -2.33 -2.46
N SER A 10 12.49 -2.26 -1.37
CA SER A 10 11.42 -3.22 -1.03
C SER A 10 10.10 -2.52 -0.66
N PRO A 11 9.54 -1.64 -1.53
CA PRO A 11 8.26 -1.00 -1.29
C PRO A 11 7.11 -2.03 -1.29
N ARG A 12 6.02 -1.76 -0.57
CA ARG A 12 4.82 -2.60 -0.68
C ARG A 12 4.18 -2.43 -2.07
N TYR A 13 3.63 -3.51 -2.62
CA TYR A 13 2.87 -3.54 -3.88
C TYR A 13 3.63 -3.21 -5.16
N ILE A 14 4.80 -2.56 -5.09
CA ILE A 14 5.49 -2.01 -6.25
C ILE A 14 6.61 -2.96 -6.70
N HIS A 15 6.48 -3.45 -7.93
CA HIS A 15 7.54 -4.15 -8.64
C HIS A 15 8.05 -3.28 -9.80
N ILE A 16 9.35 -3.28 -10.03
CA ILE A 16 9.97 -2.58 -11.16
C ILE A 16 10.62 -3.62 -12.06
N ASN A 17 10.23 -3.62 -13.33
CA ASN A 17 10.86 -4.46 -14.34
C ASN A 17 12.28 -3.94 -14.60
N PRO A 18 13.33 -4.73 -14.29
CA PRO A 18 14.72 -4.28 -14.41
C PRO A 18 15.14 -4.04 -15.87
N ALA A 19 14.47 -4.64 -16.85
CA ALA A 19 14.82 -4.48 -18.27
C ALA A 19 14.25 -3.22 -18.90
N THR A 20 13.10 -2.74 -18.41
CA THR A 20 12.33 -1.66 -19.07
C THR A 20 12.09 -0.46 -18.17
N ASN A 21 12.49 -0.54 -16.89
CA ASN A 21 12.23 0.46 -15.87
C ASN A 21 10.73 0.78 -15.70
N LYS A 22 9.86 -0.19 -16.02
CA LYS A 22 8.42 -0.06 -15.88
C LYS A 22 7.99 -0.42 -14.46
N VAL A 23 7.16 0.45 -13.89
CA VAL A 23 6.56 0.25 -12.57
C VAL A 23 5.29 -0.58 -12.75
N HIS A 24 5.17 -1.65 -11.98
CA HIS A 24 4.00 -2.50 -11.90
C HIS A 24 3.44 -2.44 -10.48
N LEU A 25 2.21 -1.96 -10.37
CA LEU A 25 1.47 -1.97 -9.11
C LEU A 25 0.69 -3.29 -8.98
N LEU A 26 1.05 -4.11 -7.99
CA LEU A 26 0.47 -5.41 -7.73
C LEU A 26 -0.61 -5.32 -6.66
N VAL A 27 -1.85 -5.54 -7.07
CA VAL A 27 -3.04 -5.45 -6.24
C VAL A 27 -3.23 -6.79 -5.52
N PRO A 28 -3.15 -6.84 -4.18
CA PRO A 28 -3.39 -8.07 -3.43
C PRO A 28 -4.88 -8.40 -3.47
N VAL A 29 -5.21 -9.53 -4.07
CA VAL A 29 -6.60 -10.01 -4.17
C VAL A 29 -6.94 -10.78 -2.90
N ILE A 30 -6.03 -11.65 -2.47
CA ILE A 30 -6.20 -12.47 -1.26
C ILE A 30 -4.83 -12.90 -0.72
N GLY A 31 -4.69 -13.04 0.61
CA GLY A 31 -3.48 -13.57 1.22
C GLY A 31 -3.24 -15.04 0.83
N GLY A 32 -1.97 -15.43 0.65
CA GLY A 32 -1.58 -16.78 0.23
C GLY A 32 -0.64 -16.79 -0.99
N GLN A 33 -0.14 -17.97 -1.34
CA GLN A 33 0.80 -18.13 -2.47
C GLN A 33 0.32 -19.16 -3.51
N GLU A 34 -0.30 -20.25 -3.07
CA GLU A 34 -0.84 -21.28 -3.98
C GLU A 34 -2.31 -21.55 -3.70
N ILE A 35 -2.69 -21.41 -2.44
CA ILE A 35 -4.07 -21.37 -1.99
C ILE A 35 -4.25 -20.15 -1.09
N SER A 36 -5.45 -19.57 -1.11
CA SER A 36 -5.80 -18.47 -0.21
C SER A 36 -5.77 -18.92 1.25
N THR A 37 -5.12 -18.12 2.10
CA THR A 37 -5.11 -18.32 3.57
C THR A 37 -6.16 -17.47 4.27
N ASP A 38 -6.55 -16.37 3.64
CA ASP A 38 -7.76 -15.63 4.01
C ASP A 38 -8.97 -16.22 3.26
N ASN A 39 -10.10 -16.31 3.94
CA ASN A 39 -11.37 -16.72 3.34
C ASN A 39 -12.56 -16.06 4.07
N THR A 40 -13.77 -16.29 3.55
CA THR A 40 -15.03 -15.75 4.10
C THR A 40 -14.95 -14.25 4.45
N CYS A 41 -15.10 -13.88 5.72
CA CYS A 41 -15.05 -12.51 6.22
C CYS A 41 -13.70 -11.80 6.04
N LYS A 42 -12.60 -12.54 5.86
CA LYS A 42 -11.26 -12.00 5.64
C LYS A 42 -10.90 -11.87 4.15
N ALA A 43 -11.67 -12.48 3.25
CA ALA A 43 -11.33 -12.54 1.82
C ALA A 43 -11.10 -11.16 1.18
N THR A 44 -11.77 -10.10 1.66
CA THR A 44 -11.64 -8.74 1.11
C THR A 44 -10.65 -7.85 1.86
N VAL A 45 -10.00 -8.32 2.93
CA VAL A 45 -9.21 -7.47 3.84
C VAL A 45 -8.00 -6.86 3.12
N ALA A 46 -7.21 -7.68 2.43
CA ALA A 46 -6.03 -7.21 1.70
C ALA A 46 -6.39 -6.21 0.58
N LEU A 47 -7.45 -6.52 -0.16
CA LEU A 47 -7.96 -5.66 -1.22
C LEU A 47 -8.47 -4.31 -0.68
N ARG A 48 -9.21 -4.34 0.43
CA ARG A 48 -9.70 -3.13 1.09
C ARG A 48 -8.55 -2.29 1.63
N GLU A 49 -7.58 -2.91 2.30
CA GLU A 49 -6.39 -2.21 2.81
C GLU A 49 -5.66 -1.48 1.67
N PHE A 50 -5.53 -2.13 0.50
CA PHE A 50 -4.93 -1.52 -0.68
C PHE A 50 -5.69 -0.26 -1.14
N PHE A 51 -7.00 -0.36 -1.40
CA PHE A 51 -7.80 0.74 -1.97
C PHE A 51 -8.24 1.82 -0.96
N ASP A 52 -8.37 1.48 0.32
CA ASP A 52 -8.78 2.43 1.39
C ASP A 52 -7.61 3.28 1.91
N GLY A 53 -6.52 3.38 1.12
CA GLY A 53 -5.42 4.31 1.34
C GLY A 53 -4.05 3.64 1.51
N GLY A 54 -3.99 2.31 1.61
CA GLY A 54 -2.72 1.56 1.68
C GLY A 54 -1.83 1.83 0.47
N ALA A 55 -2.35 1.65 -0.74
CA ALA A 55 -1.61 1.88 -1.98
C ALA A 55 -1.21 3.36 -2.14
N LEU A 56 -2.12 4.30 -1.87
CA LEU A 56 -1.84 5.73 -1.99
C LEU A 56 -0.74 6.19 -1.04
N ARG A 57 -0.73 5.69 0.20
CA ARG A 57 0.33 6.01 1.16
C ARG A 57 1.70 5.51 0.69
N GLU A 58 1.77 4.27 0.19
CA GLU A 58 3.03 3.69 -0.32
C GLU A 58 3.51 4.41 -1.58
N LEU A 59 2.61 4.69 -2.53
CA LEU A 59 2.93 5.43 -3.76
C LEU A 59 3.40 6.87 -3.46
N ASN A 60 2.75 7.58 -2.52
CA ASN A 60 3.17 8.93 -2.14
C ASN A 60 4.53 8.91 -1.42
N ALA A 61 4.77 7.96 -0.52
CA ALA A 61 6.08 7.80 0.10
C ALA A 61 7.18 7.51 -0.94
N TYR A 62 6.88 6.67 -1.94
CA TYR A 62 7.79 6.39 -3.05
C TYR A 62 8.05 7.64 -3.90
N LYS A 63 7.00 8.42 -4.20
CA LYS A 63 7.09 9.70 -4.90
C LYS A 63 7.99 10.70 -4.16
N GLU A 64 7.82 10.84 -2.85
CA GLU A 64 8.64 11.73 -2.01
C GLU A 64 10.12 11.32 -2.03
N ALA A 65 10.40 10.02 -1.90
CA ALA A 65 11.76 9.48 -1.98
C ALA A 65 12.39 9.74 -3.37
N LEU A 66 11.65 9.52 -4.46
CA LEU A 66 12.10 9.84 -5.81
C LEU A 66 12.38 11.33 -5.99
N ALA A 67 11.48 12.20 -5.55
CA ALA A 67 11.64 13.65 -5.68
C ALA A 67 12.87 14.16 -4.89
N PHE A 68 13.11 13.61 -3.70
CA PHE A 68 14.31 13.87 -2.93
C PHE A 68 15.57 13.44 -3.68
N ASP A 69 15.62 12.19 -4.15
CA ASP A 69 16.76 11.64 -4.87
C ASP A 69 17.07 12.41 -6.18
N ILE A 70 16.04 12.77 -6.94
CA ILE A 70 16.18 13.56 -8.19
C ILE A 70 16.78 14.93 -7.87
N GLY A 71 16.37 15.57 -6.77
CA GLY A 71 16.92 16.86 -6.34
C GLY A 71 18.41 16.82 -5.99
N LEU A 72 18.94 15.65 -5.59
CA LEU A 72 20.36 15.47 -5.31
C LEU A 72 21.19 15.22 -6.58
N LEU A 73 20.58 14.68 -7.64
CA LEU A 73 21.28 14.24 -8.85
C LEU A 73 21.40 15.36 -9.89
N GLU A 74 22.53 15.38 -10.59
CA GLU A 74 22.77 16.33 -11.70
C GLU A 74 21.90 16.02 -12.92
N GLU A 75 21.51 17.07 -13.65
CA GLU A 75 20.78 16.93 -14.92
C GLU A 75 21.57 16.08 -15.93
N GLY A 76 20.86 15.22 -16.66
CA GLY A 76 21.43 14.38 -17.71
C GLY A 76 22.15 13.11 -17.22
N ARG A 77 22.28 12.87 -15.90
CA ARG A 77 22.74 11.56 -15.40
C ARG A 77 21.70 10.49 -15.65
N GLU A 78 22.14 9.34 -16.15
CA GLU A 78 21.27 8.19 -16.44
C GLU A 78 20.38 7.81 -15.25
N GLN A 79 20.96 7.72 -14.05
CA GLN A 79 20.22 7.43 -12.81
C GLN A 79 19.11 8.46 -12.51
N ARG A 80 19.32 9.74 -12.86
CA ARG A 80 18.29 10.78 -12.70
C ARG A 80 17.16 10.59 -13.71
N VAL A 81 17.49 10.34 -14.97
CA VAL A 81 16.51 10.09 -16.05
C VAL A 81 15.63 8.89 -15.71
N GLU A 82 16.22 7.81 -15.19
CA GLU A 82 15.48 6.63 -14.77
C GLU A 82 14.53 6.92 -13.59
N LYS A 83 14.97 7.69 -12.60
CA LYS A 83 14.14 8.10 -11.44
C LYS A 83 13.02 9.04 -11.87
N GLU A 84 13.28 10.00 -12.75
CA GLU A 84 12.26 10.89 -13.33
C GLU A 84 11.20 10.09 -14.11
N ALA A 85 11.64 9.10 -14.89
CA ALA A 85 10.73 8.19 -15.59
C ALA A 85 9.87 7.36 -14.63
N ARG A 86 10.41 6.91 -13.49
CA ARG A 86 9.63 6.22 -12.45
C ARG A 86 8.68 7.17 -11.72
N LEU A 87 9.09 8.40 -11.46
CA LEU A 87 8.26 9.42 -10.80
C LEU A 87 6.98 9.67 -11.60
N ALA A 88 7.09 9.88 -12.92
CA ALA A 88 5.94 10.07 -13.80
C ALA A 88 4.99 8.85 -13.79
N GLN A 89 5.54 7.63 -13.73
CA GLN A 89 4.75 6.40 -13.64
C GLN A 89 4.00 6.28 -12.31
N ILE A 90 4.66 6.63 -11.19
CA ILE A 90 4.07 6.64 -9.85
C ILE A 90 2.92 7.66 -9.78
N GLU A 91 3.09 8.85 -10.36
CA GLU A 91 2.04 9.87 -10.42
C GLU A 91 0.81 9.39 -11.19
N ALA A 92 1.01 8.71 -12.33
CA ALA A 92 -0.09 8.09 -13.09
C ALA A 92 -0.84 7.02 -12.26
N TYR A 93 -0.14 6.25 -11.43
CA TYR A 93 -0.76 5.29 -10.51
C TYR A 93 -1.52 5.98 -9.37
N ILE A 94 -0.99 7.05 -8.78
CA ILE A 94 -1.67 7.81 -7.72
C ILE A 94 -3.02 8.34 -8.21
N GLU A 95 -3.04 8.92 -9.41
CA GLU A 95 -4.27 9.41 -10.04
C GLU A 95 -5.28 8.26 -10.27
N ALA A 96 -4.83 7.18 -10.91
CA ALA A 96 -5.70 6.05 -11.25
C ALA A 96 -6.27 5.31 -10.03
N VAL A 97 -5.45 5.06 -9.00
CA VAL A 97 -5.90 4.43 -7.75
C VAL A 97 -6.91 5.31 -7.02
N SER A 98 -6.68 6.63 -7.01
CA SER A 98 -7.62 7.58 -6.39
C SER A 98 -8.98 7.57 -7.10
N ALA A 99 -8.99 7.49 -8.44
CA ALA A 99 -10.21 7.42 -9.24
C ALA A 99 -11.00 6.11 -9.03
N MET A 100 -10.32 4.98 -8.82
CA MET A 100 -10.96 3.67 -8.62
C MET A 100 -11.49 3.40 -7.21
N ARG A 101 -11.26 4.30 -6.25
CA ARG A 101 -11.57 4.07 -4.83
C ARG A 101 -13.03 3.64 -4.57
N MET A 102 -13.97 4.08 -5.40
CA MET A 102 -15.39 3.76 -5.26
C MET A 102 -15.89 2.65 -6.20
N SER A 103 -15.07 2.17 -7.14
CA SER A 103 -15.45 1.21 -8.18
C SER A 103 -14.66 -0.10 -8.14
N TYR A 104 -13.61 -0.21 -7.32
CA TYR A 104 -12.71 -1.37 -7.32
C TYR A 104 -13.39 -2.71 -7.04
N SER A 105 -14.42 -2.74 -6.20
CA SER A 105 -15.13 -3.98 -5.86
C SER A 105 -15.82 -4.60 -7.07
N ASP A 106 -16.47 -3.77 -7.89
CA ASP A 106 -17.16 -4.21 -9.10
C ASP A 106 -16.13 -4.61 -10.17
N ALA A 107 -15.05 -3.84 -10.31
CA ALA A 107 -13.97 -4.14 -11.25
C ALA A 107 -13.29 -5.48 -10.96
N ILE A 108 -12.96 -5.75 -9.69
CA ILE A 108 -12.37 -7.04 -9.27
C ILE A 108 -13.36 -8.18 -9.46
N THR A 109 -14.63 -8.00 -9.09
CA THR A 109 -15.66 -9.04 -9.26
C THR A 109 -15.81 -9.42 -10.73
N ALA A 110 -15.97 -8.43 -11.61
CA ALA A 110 -16.04 -8.65 -13.05
C ALA A 110 -14.76 -9.29 -13.61
N PHE A 111 -13.59 -8.97 -13.06
CA PHE A 111 -12.34 -9.59 -13.46
C PHE A 111 -12.26 -11.06 -13.04
N LEU A 112 -12.70 -11.40 -11.82
CA LEU A 112 -12.72 -12.78 -11.30
C LEU A 112 -13.72 -13.68 -12.04
N GLU A 113 -14.73 -13.13 -12.70
CA GLU A 113 -15.64 -13.90 -13.56
C GLU A 113 -14.95 -14.40 -14.85
N ARG A 114 -13.86 -13.75 -15.27
CA ARG A 114 -13.13 -14.10 -16.49
C ARG A 114 -12.29 -15.36 -16.27
N SER A 115 -12.07 -16.11 -17.34
CA SER A 115 -11.15 -17.25 -17.30
C SER A 115 -9.73 -16.79 -17.02
N SER A 116 -9.10 -17.37 -16.00
CA SER A 116 -7.75 -17.06 -15.56
C SER A 116 -7.09 -18.29 -14.93
N ASN A 117 -5.90 -18.11 -14.37
CA ASN A 117 -5.18 -19.11 -13.59
C ASN A 117 -5.53 -19.12 -12.08
N LEU A 118 -6.54 -18.36 -11.65
CA LEU A 118 -7.04 -18.37 -10.27
C LEU A 118 -8.44 -18.97 -10.23
N TYR A 119 -8.64 -19.99 -9.40
CA TYR A 119 -9.87 -20.78 -9.37
C TYR A 119 -10.51 -20.76 -7.99
N SER A 120 -11.73 -20.25 -7.90
CA SER A 120 -12.54 -20.30 -6.68
C SER A 120 -13.12 -21.69 -6.47
N ILE A 121 -13.12 -22.16 -5.22
CA ILE A 121 -13.79 -23.39 -4.79
C ILE A 121 -14.68 -23.09 -3.60
N GLN A 122 -15.81 -23.79 -3.48
CA GLN A 122 -16.75 -23.63 -2.38
C GLN A 122 -17.19 -24.98 -1.85
N LEU A 123 -16.91 -25.22 -0.58
CA LEU A 123 -17.24 -26.46 0.10
C LEU A 123 -18.49 -26.26 0.95
N ARG A 124 -18.95 -27.36 1.53
CA ARG A 124 -20.10 -27.42 2.42
C ARG A 124 -19.70 -28.04 3.77
N PRO A 125 -19.11 -27.26 4.69
CA PRO A 125 -18.98 -27.69 6.08
C PRO A 125 -20.35 -27.83 6.76
N ARG A 126 -20.38 -28.51 7.91
CA ARG A 126 -21.59 -28.62 8.74
C ARG A 126 -22.05 -27.25 9.24
N ALA A 127 -21.10 -26.49 9.79
CA ALA A 127 -21.31 -25.12 10.23
C ALA A 127 -20.82 -24.19 9.12
N GLN A 128 -21.75 -23.71 8.31
CA GLN A 128 -21.45 -22.86 7.17
C GLN A 128 -21.31 -21.39 7.61
N ASP A 129 -20.34 -20.71 7.03
CA ASP A 129 -20.20 -19.25 7.16
C ASP A 129 -21.11 -18.55 6.13
N SER A 130 -21.94 -17.62 6.61
CA SER A 130 -22.83 -16.81 5.77
C SER A 130 -22.09 -15.75 4.94
N GLN A 131 -20.82 -15.47 5.26
CA GLN A 131 -19.95 -14.56 4.53
C GLN A 131 -19.20 -15.24 3.38
N SER A 132 -19.37 -16.54 3.17
CA SER A 132 -18.81 -17.24 2.01
C SER A 132 -19.45 -16.74 0.71
N ARG A 133 -18.69 -15.93 -0.05
CA ARG A 133 -19.11 -15.35 -1.34
C ARG A 133 -18.07 -15.67 -2.41
N VAL A 134 -18.31 -16.73 -3.16
CA VAL A 134 -17.44 -17.13 -4.28
C VAL A 134 -17.99 -16.61 -5.61
N VAL A 135 -17.08 -16.21 -6.49
CA VAL A 135 -17.40 -15.82 -7.87
C VAL A 135 -17.03 -16.99 -8.77
N ASN A 136 -17.99 -17.42 -9.60
CA ASN A 136 -17.84 -18.47 -10.62
C ASN A 136 -16.99 -19.69 -10.17
N PRO A 137 -17.38 -20.41 -9.10
CA PRO A 137 -16.55 -21.46 -8.55
C PRO A 137 -16.39 -22.63 -9.52
N VAL A 138 -15.16 -23.08 -9.70
CA VAL A 138 -14.86 -24.29 -10.49
C VAL A 138 -15.48 -25.50 -9.83
N PHE A 139 -15.41 -25.59 -8.51
CA PHE A 139 -16.05 -26.63 -7.71
C PHE A 139 -16.97 -25.99 -6.67
N ASN A 140 -18.23 -26.41 -6.65
CA ASN A 140 -19.11 -26.12 -5.53
C ASN A 140 -20.11 -27.25 -5.26
N VAL A 141 -20.53 -27.32 -3.99
CA VAL A 141 -21.55 -28.26 -3.49
C VAL A 141 -22.76 -27.44 -3.03
N ASN A 142 -23.96 -28.01 -3.11
CA ASN A 142 -25.20 -27.37 -2.72
C ASN A 142 -25.22 -27.09 -1.21
N ARG A 143 -25.24 -25.81 -0.88
CA ARG A 143 -25.17 -25.29 0.50
C ARG A 143 -26.53 -25.06 1.15
N ALA A 144 -27.61 -25.14 0.37
CA ALA A 144 -28.95 -24.90 0.87
C ALA A 144 -29.44 -26.03 1.79
N ASN A 145 -30.37 -25.65 2.68
CA ASN A 145 -31.14 -26.57 3.50
C ASN A 145 -32.63 -26.43 3.14
N ASN A 146 -33.43 -27.47 3.37
CA ASN A 146 -34.88 -27.38 3.28
C ASN A 146 -35.47 -26.58 4.47
N MET A 147 -36.79 -26.43 4.51
CA MET A 147 -37.48 -25.65 5.55
C MET A 147 -37.26 -26.23 6.96
N GLU A 148 -37.01 -27.54 7.06
CA GLU A 148 -36.72 -28.25 8.31
C GLU A 148 -35.24 -28.16 8.71
N GLY A 149 -34.39 -27.49 7.92
CA GLY A 149 -32.96 -27.35 8.16
C GLY A 149 -32.11 -28.54 7.70
N ALA A 150 -32.70 -29.52 7.01
CA ALA A 150 -31.97 -30.66 6.45
C ALA A 150 -31.19 -30.26 5.18
N PRO A 151 -29.94 -30.73 5.01
CA PRO A 151 -29.13 -30.41 3.84
C PRO A 151 -29.76 -30.88 2.52
N LEU A 152 -29.70 -30.03 1.49
CA LEU A 152 -30.18 -30.36 0.15
C LEU A 152 -29.10 -30.95 -0.77
N SER A 153 -27.83 -31.04 -0.35
CA SER A 153 -26.75 -31.66 -1.12
C SER A 153 -26.77 -33.19 -0.98
N PRO A 154 -27.02 -33.95 -2.06
CA PRO A 154 -26.86 -35.40 -2.03
C PRO A 154 -25.44 -35.86 -1.69
N LEU A 155 -24.39 -35.16 -2.16
CA LEU A 155 -23.02 -35.51 -1.84
C LEU A 155 -22.74 -35.40 -0.34
N TYR A 156 -23.11 -34.28 0.27
CA TYR A 156 -22.97 -34.07 1.72
C TYR A 156 -23.76 -35.12 2.51
N ASN A 157 -25.00 -35.39 2.10
CA ASN A 157 -25.85 -36.37 2.78
C ASN A 157 -25.29 -37.80 2.69
N ALA A 158 -24.76 -38.21 1.54
CA ALA A 158 -24.11 -39.50 1.35
C ALA A 158 -22.90 -39.68 2.27
N MET A 159 -22.03 -38.66 2.34
CA MET A 159 -20.88 -38.64 3.25
C MET A 159 -21.31 -38.67 4.73
N TYR A 160 -22.33 -37.89 5.11
CA TYR A 160 -22.85 -37.86 6.48
C TYR A 160 -23.61 -39.12 6.89
N SER A 161 -24.10 -39.90 5.94
CA SER A 161 -24.68 -41.22 6.18
C SER A 161 -23.60 -42.31 6.32
N THR A 162 -22.48 -42.19 5.61
CA THR A 162 -21.48 -43.27 5.47
C THR A 162 -20.29 -43.11 6.43
N PHE A 163 -19.78 -41.90 6.61
CA PHE A 163 -18.57 -41.64 7.40
C PHE A 163 -18.69 -41.83 8.92
N PRO A 164 -19.88 -41.74 9.58
CA PRO A 164 -20.00 -42.06 11.00
C PRO A 164 -19.47 -43.46 11.35
N THR A 165 -19.83 -44.46 10.55
CA THR A 165 -19.46 -45.87 10.75
C THR A 165 -18.14 -46.26 10.09
N THR A 166 -17.52 -45.35 9.33
CA THR A 166 -16.25 -45.63 8.64
C THR A 166 -15.11 -45.80 9.65
N VAL A 167 -14.40 -46.91 9.55
CA VAL A 167 -13.16 -47.16 10.30
C VAL A 167 -12.01 -46.64 9.46
N VAL A 168 -11.16 -45.79 10.02
CA VAL A 168 -9.91 -45.37 9.38
C VAL A 168 -8.84 -46.35 9.82
N ALA A 169 -8.36 -47.19 8.91
CA ALA A 169 -7.30 -48.14 9.21
C ALA A 169 -6.04 -47.40 9.70
N ALA A 170 -5.41 -47.92 10.74
CA ALA A 170 -4.11 -47.42 11.17
C ALA A 170 -3.08 -47.72 10.07
N THR A 171 -2.66 -46.69 9.36
CA THR A 171 -1.69 -46.81 8.27
C THR A 171 -0.29 -46.57 8.81
N ASP A 172 0.29 -47.57 9.46
CA ASP A 172 1.73 -47.58 9.69
C ASP A 172 2.43 -47.57 8.31
N PRO A 173 3.19 -46.51 7.96
CA PRO A 173 3.88 -46.42 6.67
C PRO A 173 4.81 -47.61 6.43
N ARG A 174 5.39 -48.17 7.51
CA ARG A 174 6.23 -49.37 7.45
C ARG A 174 5.42 -50.58 7.01
N ILE A 175 4.26 -50.82 7.63
CA ILE A 175 3.37 -51.93 7.26
C ILE A 175 2.87 -51.79 5.81
N ARG A 176 2.55 -50.56 5.38
CA ARG A 176 2.13 -50.30 3.99
C ARG A 176 3.22 -50.64 2.99
N LEU A 177 4.46 -50.19 3.24
CA LEU A 177 5.59 -50.51 2.37
C LEU A 177 5.87 -52.01 2.35
N THR A 178 5.91 -52.66 3.52
CA THR A 178 6.12 -54.11 3.62
C THR A 178 5.06 -54.88 2.81
N THR A 179 3.78 -54.50 2.94
CA THR A 179 2.68 -55.13 2.19
C THR A 179 2.83 -54.95 0.68
N ALA A 180 3.19 -53.74 0.23
CA ALA A 180 3.39 -53.45 -1.19
C ALA A 180 4.58 -54.22 -1.77
N VAL A 181 5.69 -54.29 -1.03
CA VAL A 181 6.89 -55.06 -1.42
C VAL A 181 6.56 -56.54 -1.51
N LEU A 182 5.93 -57.12 -0.49
CA LEU A 182 5.53 -58.54 -0.47
C LEU A 182 4.58 -58.90 -1.62
N SER A 183 3.72 -57.97 -2.03
CA SER A 183 2.82 -58.15 -3.17
C SER A 183 3.52 -58.05 -4.52
N ALA A 184 4.64 -57.31 -4.59
CA ALA A 184 5.41 -57.09 -5.81
C ALA A 184 6.53 -58.13 -6.02
N ILE A 185 6.86 -58.95 -5.01
CA ILE A 185 7.91 -59.99 -5.10
C ILE A 185 7.35 -61.42 -5.03
N PRO A 186 7.91 -62.37 -5.80
CA PRO A 186 7.56 -63.78 -5.66
C PRO A 186 8.07 -64.36 -4.33
N ALA A 187 7.54 -65.53 -3.92
CA ALA A 187 7.98 -66.21 -2.69
C ALA A 187 9.47 -66.61 -2.70
N SER A 188 10.06 -66.77 -3.89
CA SER A 188 11.46 -67.13 -4.11
C SER A 188 12.38 -65.94 -4.39
N ALA A 189 11.97 -64.71 -4.06
CA ALA A 189 12.74 -63.51 -4.35
C ALA A 189 14.10 -63.52 -3.63
N SER A 190 15.16 -63.11 -4.34
CA SER A 190 16.48 -62.99 -3.74
C SER A 190 16.59 -61.74 -2.86
N PHE A 191 17.61 -61.68 -2.00
CA PHE A 191 17.89 -60.48 -1.17
C PHE A 191 18.05 -59.21 -2.02
N VAL A 192 18.69 -59.31 -3.19
CA VAL A 192 18.86 -58.20 -4.13
C VAL A 192 17.53 -57.77 -4.74
N ASP A 193 16.63 -58.71 -5.03
CA ASP A 193 15.28 -58.40 -5.50
C ASP A 193 14.49 -57.63 -4.44
N ILE A 194 14.62 -58.02 -3.18
CA ILE A 194 13.99 -57.33 -2.04
C ILE A 194 14.51 -55.90 -1.94
N GLN A 195 15.83 -55.67 -2.00
CA GLN A 195 16.43 -54.32 -1.96
C GLN A 195 15.93 -53.44 -3.11
N ARG A 196 15.92 -53.96 -4.34
CA ARG A 196 15.45 -53.23 -5.52
C ARG A 196 13.98 -52.84 -5.38
N VAL A 197 13.12 -53.80 -5.03
CA VAL A 197 11.68 -53.55 -4.93
C VAL A 197 11.34 -52.66 -3.74
N LEU A 198 12.09 -52.74 -2.64
CA LEU A 198 11.99 -51.77 -1.54
C LEU A 198 12.27 -50.34 -2.04
N GLY A 199 13.32 -50.13 -2.82
CA GLY A 199 13.62 -48.82 -3.41
C GLY A 199 12.51 -48.33 -4.35
N GLU A 200 12.03 -49.18 -5.25
CA GLU A 200 10.95 -48.87 -6.20
C GLU A 200 9.64 -48.52 -5.47
N GLN A 201 9.24 -49.32 -4.48
CA GLN A 201 8.00 -49.09 -3.73
C GLN A 201 8.12 -47.90 -2.77
N SER A 202 9.30 -47.62 -2.20
CA SER A 202 9.53 -46.41 -1.39
C SER A 202 9.36 -45.14 -2.23
N LEU A 203 9.89 -45.15 -3.45
CA LEU A 203 9.72 -44.05 -4.39
C LEU A 203 8.26 -43.93 -4.86
N ALA A 204 7.61 -45.05 -5.18
CA ALA A 204 6.24 -45.05 -5.68
C ALA A 204 5.21 -44.63 -4.62
N LEU A 205 5.36 -45.09 -3.37
CA LEU A 205 4.41 -44.80 -2.29
C LEU A 205 4.67 -43.47 -1.61
N PHE A 206 5.93 -43.09 -1.44
CA PHE A 206 6.32 -41.95 -0.61
C PHE A 206 7.10 -40.87 -1.35
N GLY A 207 7.48 -41.09 -2.62
CA GLY A 207 8.34 -40.17 -3.36
C GLY A 207 9.78 -40.12 -2.80
N LEU A 208 10.16 -41.07 -1.94
CA LEU A 208 11.48 -41.10 -1.31
C LEU A 208 12.41 -42.08 -2.02
N THR A 209 13.57 -41.59 -2.42
CA THR A 209 14.66 -42.45 -2.88
C THR A 209 15.46 -42.90 -1.67
N ILE A 210 15.33 -44.17 -1.30
CA ILE A 210 16.08 -44.78 -0.19
C ILE A 210 17.04 -45.80 -0.80
N ASP A 211 18.33 -45.69 -0.46
CA ASP A 211 19.34 -46.67 -0.86
C ASP A 211 19.33 -47.84 0.13
N PHE A 212 18.66 -48.93 -0.23
CA PHE A 212 18.63 -50.14 0.58
C PHE A 212 19.91 -50.99 0.45
N THR A 213 20.92 -50.54 -0.30
CA THR A 213 22.24 -51.19 -0.39
C THR A 213 23.24 -50.62 0.61
N GLN A 214 22.90 -49.54 1.31
CA GLN A 214 23.72 -48.91 2.34
C GLN A 214 22.92 -48.72 3.62
N ARG A 215 23.58 -48.98 4.74
CA ARG A 215 23.05 -48.71 6.09
C ARG A 215 23.13 -47.22 6.40
N THR A 216 22.42 -46.79 7.42
CA THR A 216 22.40 -45.39 7.87
C THR A 216 23.77 -44.84 8.31
N ASP A 217 24.73 -45.72 8.63
CA ASP A 217 26.11 -45.39 8.96
C ASP A 217 27.06 -45.37 7.73
N GLY A 218 26.53 -45.55 6.53
CA GLY A 218 27.28 -45.57 5.26
C GLY A 218 27.95 -46.92 4.95
N THR A 219 27.75 -47.96 5.76
CA THR A 219 28.30 -49.29 5.50
C THR A 219 27.40 -50.12 4.56
N PRO A 220 27.94 -51.08 3.77
CA PRO A 220 27.13 -51.89 2.86
C PRO A 220 26.12 -52.78 3.58
N ALA A 221 24.87 -52.77 3.12
CA ALA A 221 23.81 -53.68 3.54
C ALA A 221 23.78 -54.94 2.66
N THR A 222 24.83 -55.77 2.72
CA THR A 222 24.85 -57.08 2.03
C THR A 222 24.10 -58.14 2.82
N LYS A 223 23.73 -59.26 2.17
CA LYS A 223 23.01 -60.35 2.84
C LYS A 223 23.80 -60.89 4.04
N GLU A 224 25.11 -61.10 3.87
CA GLU A 224 25.99 -61.63 4.92
C GLU A 224 26.08 -60.68 6.12
N VAL A 225 26.10 -59.37 5.86
CA VAL A 225 26.14 -58.34 6.91
C VAL A 225 24.81 -58.29 7.67
N ILE A 226 23.67 -58.36 6.97
CA ILE A 226 22.35 -58.39 7.61
C ILE A 226 22.14 -59.69 8.38
N ASP A 227 22.55 -60.84 7.84
CA ASP A 227 22.46 -62.13 8.52
C ASP A 227 23.25 -62.11 9.84
N THR A 228 24.47 -61.58 9.80
CA THR A 228 25.32 -61.44 10.98
C THR A 228 24.72 -60.46 11.99
N LEU A 229 24.16 -59.34 11.53
CA LEU A 229 23.58 -58.30 12.39
C LEU A 229 22.32 -58.78 13.11
N MET A 230 21.45 -59.52 12.40
CA MET A 230 20.15 -59.96 12.91
C MET A 230 20.20 -61.38 13.51
N GLY A 231 21.29 -62.12 13.30
CA GLY A 231 21.42 -63.52 13.72
C GLY A 231 20.60 -64.49 12.87
N PHE A 232 20.39 -64.17 11.59
CA PHE A 232 19.58 -64.99 10.68
C PHE A 232 20.33 -66.27 10.27
N GLY A 233 19.58 -67.38 10.24
CA GLY A 233 20.02 -68.68 9.71
C GLY A 233 19.44 -68.96 8.32
N GLU A 234 19.54 -70.21 7.86
CA GLU A 234 18.97 -70.65 6.57
C GLU A 234 17.43 -70.59 6.52
N ASP A 235 16.77 -70.42 7.67
CA ASP A 235 15.32 -70.35 7.85
C ASP A 235 14.74 -68.94 7.78
N ALA A 236 15.58 -67.91 7.65
CA ALA A 236 15.14 -66.52 7.57
C ALA A 236 14.23 -66.28 6.36
N THR A 237 13.08 -65.65 6.63
CA THR A 237 12.06 -65.39 5.63
C THR A 237 12.31 -64.07 4.92
N ARG A 238 11.64 -63.87 3.78
CA ARG A 238 11.64 -62.59 3.08
C ARG A 238 11.09 -61.44 3.94
N ASP A 239 10.12 -61.73 4.80
CA ASP A 239 9.56 -60.78 5.75
C ASP A 239 10.62 -60.32 6.77
N ASP A 240 11.43 -61.25 7.28
CA ASP A 240 12.56 -60.95 8.17
C ASP A 240 13.60 -60.05 7.48
N TYR A 241 13.91 -60.32 6.21
CA TYR A 241 14.84 -59.49 5.43
C TYR A 241 14.29 -58.10 5.11
N ILE A 242 12.99 -57.98 4.80
CA ILE A 242 12.35 -56.67 4.62
C ILE A 242 12.45 -55.87 5.92
N ASP A 243 12.09 -56.47 7.06
CA ASP A 243 12.09 -55.77 8.33
C ASP A 243 13.51 -55.33 8.76
N ALA A 244 14.50 -56.19 8.54
CA ALA A 244 15.90 -55.89 8.80
C ALA A 244 16.44 -54.76 7.92
N LEU A 245 16.12 -54.74 6.63
CA LEU A 245 16.53 -53.68 5.70
C LEU A 245 15.89 -52.33 6.05
N LEU A 246 14.61 -52.32 6.44
CA LEU A 246 13.92 -51.12 6.90
C LEU A 246 14.57 -50.57 8.18
N GLY A 247 14.95 -51.43 9.13
CA GLY A 247 15.64 -51.04 10.35
C GLY A 247 17.08 -50.56 10.12
N ALA A 248 17.81 -51.18 9.18
CA ALA A 248 19.23 -50.89 8.95
C ALA A 248 19.48 -49.70 8.01
N CYS A 249 18.59 -49.48 7.03
CA CYS A 249 18.79 -48.49 5.96
C CYS A 249 17.86 -47.29 6.09
N ALA A 250 16.71 -47.43 6.77
CA ALA A 250 15.65 -46.41 6.82
C ALA A 250 15.19 -46.04 8.24
N LEU A 251 16.07 -46.19 9.25
CA LEU A 251 15.73 -46.09 10.68
C LEU A 251 14.90 -44.84 11.06
N ASN A 252 15.32 -43.66 10.59
CA ASN A 252 14.71 -42.37 10.97
C ASN A 252 13.69 -41.86 9.93
N VAL A 253 13.52 -42.57 8.80
CA VAL A 253 12.67 -42.10 7.69
C VAL A 253 11.21 -42.06 8.12
N TRP A 254 10.78 -43.05 8.91
CA TRP A 254 9.39 -43.22 9.36
C TRP A 254 8.88 -42.09 10.25
N GLU A 255 9.75 -41.46 11.03
CA GLU A 255 9.39 -40.33 11.90
C GLU A 255 9.19 -39.02 11.12
N THR A 256 9.75 -38.95 9.91
CA THR A 256 9.72 -37.75 9.05
C THR A 256 8.70 -37.83 7.93
N LEU A 257 8.13 -39.03 7.68
CA LEU A 257 7.13 -39.23 6.65
C LEU A 257 5.83 -38.52 7.01
N PRO A 258 5.36 -37.57 6.19
CA PRO A 258 4.12 -36.88 6.50
C PRO A 258 2.95 -37.83 6.27
N THR A 259 2.05 -37.92 7.25
CA THR A 259 0.85 -38.73 7.13
C THR A 259 -0.05 -38.18 6.00
N PRO A 260 -0.56 -39.03 5.09
CA PRO A 260 -1.51 -38.60 4.08
C PRO A 260 -2.76 -37.96 4.73
N PRO A 261 -3.33 -36.88 4.18
CA PRO A 261 -4.42 -36.15 4.82
C PRO A 261 -5.64 -37.01 5.21
N PHE A 262 -6.02 -37.97 4.37
CA PHE A 262 -7.14 -38.88 4.68
C PHE A 262 -6.90 -39.79 5.89
N TYR A 263 -5.63 -40.10 6.18
CA TYR A 263 -5.23 -40.95 7.30
C TYR A 263 -4.73 -40.14 8.52
N SER A 264 -4.77 -38.81 8.46
CA SER A 264 -4.31 -37.96 9.55
C SER A 264 -5.32 -37.82 10.70
N ILE A 265 -6.44 -38.54 10.65
CA ILE A 265 -7.50 -38.47 11.67
C ILE A 265 -7.20 -39.51 12.77
N PRO A 266 -6.95 -39.07 14.03
CA PRO A 266 -6.68 -40.01 15.12
C PRO A 266 -7.85 -40.97 15.37
N ALA A 267 -7.56 -42.23 15.69
CA ALA A 267 -8.57 -43.24 16.00
C ALA A 267 -9.50 -42.84 17.17
N ALA A 268 -9.00 -42.04 18.12
CA ALA A 268 -9.78 -41.51 19.24
C ALA A 268 -10.67 -40.30 18.89
N THR A 269 -10.72 -39.87 17.62
CA THR A 269 -11.53 -38.70 17.21
C THR A 269 -13.02 -39.01 17.37
N PRO A 270 -13.80 -38.15 18.07
CA PRO A 270 -15.24 -38.33 18.20
C PRO A 270 -15.94 -38.45 16.85
N GLU A 271 -16.97 -39.30 16.77
CA GLU A 271 -17.67 -39.63 15.52
C GLU A 271 -18.08 -38.40 14.71
N ASN A 272 -18.74 -37.42 15.34
CA ASN A 272 -19.19 -36.21 14.68
C ASN A 272 -18.04 -35.37 14.09
N LYS A 273 -16.89 -35.30 14.77
CA LYS A 273 -15.69 -34.59 14.32
C LYS A 273 -14.97 -35.37 13.21
N LYS A 274 -14.94 -36.70 13.31
CA LYS A 274 -14.40 -37.60 12.28
C LYS A 274 -15.20 -37.46 10.98
N THR A 275 -16.53 -37.55 11.06
CA THR A 275 -17.44 -37.39 9.92
C THR A 275 -17.24 -36.06 9.22
N GLU A 276 -17.18 -34.95 9.99
CA GLU A 276 -16.96 -33.62 9.40
C GLU A 276 -15.59 -33.52 8.72
N ARG A 277 -14.52 -34.00 9.37
CA ARG A 277 -13.18 -33.97 8.79
C ARG A 277 -13.07 -34.80 7.50
N LEU A 278 -13.63 -36.01 7.49
CA LEU A 278 -13.66 -36.85 6.28
C LEU A 278 -14.49 -36.21 5.15
N SER A 279 -15.62 -35.61 5.50
CA SER A 279 -16.45 -34.85 4.55
C SER A 279 -15.66 -33.70 3.92
N ILE A 280 -14.97 -32.89 4.72
CA ILE A 280 -14.17 -31.77 4.22
C ILE A 280 -12.97 -32.25 3.41
N LEU A 281 -12.22 -33.26 3.85
CA LEU A 281 -11.10 -33.85 3.11
C LEU A 281 -11.55 -34.36 1.72
N THR A 282 -12.69 -35.06 1.67
CA THR A 282 -13.27 -35.57 0.42
C THR A 282 -13.62 -34.41 -0.51
N GLN A 283 -14.37 -33.42 -0.02
CA GLN A 283 -14.74 -32.23 -0.82
C GLN A 283 -13.51 -31.44 -1.29
N PHE A 284 -12.50 -31.28 -0.44
CA PHE A 284 -11.29 -30.52 -0.74
C PHE A 284 -10.41 -31.24 -1.77
N PHE A 285 -10.30 -32.56 -1.70
CA PHE A 285 -9.65 -33.36 -2.74
C PHE A 285 -10.39 -33.25 -4.08
N LEU A 286 -11.71 -33.40 -4.08
CA LEU A 286 -12.55 -33.24 -5.27
C LEU A 286 -12.39 -31.84 -5.90
N ALA A 287 -12.27 -30.80 -5.06
CA ALA A 287 -12.05 -29.45 -5.52
C ALA A 287 -10.69 -29.29 -6.22
N ASN A 288 -9.60 -29.83 -5.63
CA ASN A 288 -8.28 -29.85 -6.25
C ASN A 288 -8.25 -30.64 -7.57
N LEU A 289 -8.90 -31.81 -7.59
CA LEU A 289 -9.07 -32.62 -8.79
C LEU A 289 -9.79 -31.84 -9.90
N ASN A 290 -10.88 -31.14 -9.57
CA ASN A 290 -11.65 -30.39 -10.55
C ASN A 290 -10.89 -29.16 -11.06
N VAL A 291 -10.18 -28.45 -10.18
CA VAL A 291 -9.29 -27.34 -10.55
C VAL A 291 -8.20 -27.82 -11.50
N TYR A 292 -7.55 -28.95 -11.20
CA TYR A 292 -6.55 -29.55 -12.09
C TYR A 292 -7.14 -29.85 -13.47
N CYS A 293 -8.30 -30.52 -13.52
CA CYS A 293 -8.97 -30.85 -14.77
C CYS A 293 -9.34 -29.59 -15.57
N LYS A 294 -9.79 -28.53 -14.89
CA LYS A 294 -10.10 -27.24 -15.52
C LYS A 294 -8.86 -26.57 -16.09
N ALA A 295 -7.79 -26.48 -15.29
CA ALA A 295 -6.53 -25.84 -15.66
C ALA A 295 -5.83 -26.53 -16.84
N LYS A 296 -5.90 -27.87 -16.91
CA LYS A 296 -5.36 -28.67 -18.02
C LYS A 296 -6.30 -28.82 -19.21
N GLY A 297 -7.47 -28.18 -19.19
CA GLY A 297 -8.46 -28.30 -20.26
C GLY A 297 -9.04 -29.71 -20.43
N LEU A 298 -9.00 -30.52 -19.38
CA LEU A 298 -9.54 -31.89 -19.36
C LEU A 298 -11.04 -31.92 -19.13
N SER A 299 -11.59 -30.97 -18.37
CA SER A 299 -13.04 -30.80 -18.20
C SER A 299 -13.40 -29.34 -17.96
N THR A 300 -14.62 -28.97 -18.35
CA THR A 300 -15.23 -27.69 -18.00
C THR A 300 -16.37 -27.81 -17.01
N LYS A 301 -16.71 -29.03 -16.56
CA LYS A 301 -17.81 -29.28 -15.64
C LYS A 301 -17.44 -28.91 -14.20
N ASN A 302 -18.47 -28.61 -13.41
CA ASN A 302 -18.34 -28.52 -11.96
C ASN A 302 -18.65 -29.89 -11.34
N PHE A 303 -17.64 -30.54 -10.75
CA PHE A 303 -17.78 -31.90 -10.25
C PHE A 303 -18.71 -32.00 -9.03
N GLY A 304 -18.73 -31.00 -8.16
CA GLY A 304 -19.64 -30.98 -7.00
C GLY A 304 -21.10 -30.87 -7.43
N VAL A 305 -21.41 -30.01 -8.39
CA VAL A 305 -22.75 -29.92 -9.00
C VAL A 305 -23.15 -31.22 -9.70
N THR A 306 -22.20 -31.85 -10.39
CA THR A 306 -22.44 -33.14 -11.07
C THR A 306 -22.78 -34.24 -10.07
N LEU A 307 -22.08 -34.31 -8.93
CA LEU A 307 -22.35 -35.24 -7.85
C LEU A 307 -23.68 -34.94 -7.17
N ASP A 308 -23.98 -33.67 -6.88
CA ASP A 308 -25.25 -33.28 -6.26
C ASP A 308 -26.47 -33.48 -7.16
N ALA A 309 -26.28 -33.58 -8.48
CA ALA A 309 -27.36 -33.94 -9.39
C ALA A 309 -27.70 -35.44 -9.37
N SER A 310 -26.83 -36.29 -8.79
CA SER A 310 -27.00 -37.75 -8.77
C SER A 310 -26.75 -38.34 -7.37
N PRO A 311 -27.81 -38.63 -6.59
CA PRO A 311 -27.68 -39.30 -5.29
C PRO A 311 -26.99 -40.66 -5.36
N GLU A 312 -27.19 -41.42 -6.46
CA GLU A 312 -26.52 -42.70 -6.69
C GLU A 312 -25.00 -42.52 -6.79
N LEU A 313 -24.55 -41.62 -7.68
CA LEU A 313 -23.13 -41.32 -7.87
C LEU A 313 -22.47 -40.78 -6.58
N SER A 314 -23.21 -39.99 -5.80
CA SER A 314 -22.77 -39.49 -4.49
C SER A 314 -22.60 -40.61 -3.46
N ASN A 315 -23.53 -41.56 -3.40
CA ASN A 315 -23.44 -42.72 -2.51
C ASN A 315 -22.30 -43.65 -2.89
N ASP A 316 -22.13 -43.92 -4.19
CA ASP A 316 -21.03 -44.76 -4.70
C ASP A 316 -19.68 -44.16 -4.33
N LEU A 317 -19.50 -42.86 -4.53
CA LEU A 317 -18.27 -42.16 -4.15
C LEU A 317 -18.01 -42.20 -2.64
N ALA A 318 -19.04 -41.93 -1.81
CA ALA A 318 -18.89 -41.96 -0.36
C ALA A 318 -18.56 -43.37 0.15
N SER A 319 -19.19 -44.40 -0.42
CA SER A 319 -18.90 -45.80 -0.12
C SER A 319 -17.49 -46.19 -0.54
N LEU A 320 -17.04 -45.78 -1.72
CA LEU A 320 -15.68 -46.02 -2.22
C LEU A 320 -14.64 -45.45 -1.25
N VAL A 321 -14.79 -44.19 -0.85
CA VAL A 321 -13.89 -43.54 0.12
C VAL A 321 -13.90 -44.28 1.45
N SER A 322 -15.08 -44.69 1.94
CA SER A 322 -15.22 -45.46 3.18
C SER A 322 -14.49 -46.81 3.11
N THR A 323 -14.68 -47.56 2.02
CA THR A 323 -14.04 -48.87 1.79
C THR A 323 -12.52 -48.74 1.70
N ALA A 324 -12.02 -47.75 0.97
CA ALA A 324 -10.57 -47.51 0.85
C ALA A 324 -9.96 -47.16 2.21
N LEU A 325 -10.61 -46.29 3.00
CA LEU A 325 -10.18 -45.95 4.35
C LEU A 325 -10.15 -47.15 5.30
N ALA A 326 -11.20 -47.98 5.27
CA ALA A 326 -11.31 -49.18 6.11
C ALA A 326 -10.29 -50.26 5.75
N SER A 327 -9.90 -50.32 4.48
CA SER A 327 -8.94 -51.30 3.95
C SER A 327 -7.49 -50.79 3.98
N GLY A 328 -7.27 -49.51 4.31
CA GLY A 328 -5.94 -48.89 4.30
C GLY A 328 -5.37 -48.66 2.89
N GLU A 329 -6.23 -48.60 1.88
CA GLU A 329 -5.86 -48.42 0.47
C GLU A 329 -5.55 -46.95 0.12
N ASP A 330 -5.13 -46.69 -1.11
CA ASP A 330 -4.87 -45.35 -1.60
C ASP A 330 -6.19 -44.65 -2.02
N VAL A 331 -6.72 -43.82 -1.11
CA VAL A 331 -8.02 -43.13 -1.29
C VAL A 331 -8.00 -42.22 -2.51
N GLU A 332 -6.95 -41.41 -2.69
CA GLU A 332 -6.80 -40.48 -3.80
C GLU A 332 -6.78 -41.20 -5.15
N LYS A 333 -6.07 -42.35 -5.22
CA LYS A 333 -6.04 -43.21 -6.42
C LYS A 333 -7.40 -43.83 -6.70
N ALA A 334 -8.07 -44.36 -5.67
CA ALA A 334 -9.41 -44.93 -5.80
C ALA A 334 -10.41 -43.90 -6.33
N MET A 335 -10.38 -42.67 -5.78
CA MET A 335 -11.19 -41.57 -6.28
C MET A 335 -10.85 -41.24 -7.74
N CYS A 336 -9.59 -41.14 -8.15
CA CYS A 336 -9.26 -40.90 -9.56
C CYS A 336 -9.76 -42.02 -10.49
N ALA A 337 -9.70 -43.28 -10.06
CA ALA A 337 -10.26 -44.41 -10.81
C ALA A 337 -11.78 -44.29 -11.00
N PHE A 338 -12.51 -43.87 -9.95
CA PHE A 338 -13.94 -43.59 -10.04
C PHE A 338 -14.28 -42.52 -11.10
N PHE A 339 -13.48 -41.45 -11.19
CA PHE A 339 -13.67 -40.43 -12.23
C PHE A 339 -13.34 -40.97 -13.64
N ASN A 340 -12.36 -41.87 -13.76
CA ASN A 340 -12.03 -42.54 -15.02
C ASN A 340 -13.17 -43.44 -15.52
N GLU A 341 -13.82 -44.17 -14.61
CA GLU A 341 -15.01 -44.99 -14.92
C GLU A 341 -16.22 -44.13 -15.33
N ASN A 342 -16.28 -42.89 -14.83
CA ASN A 342 -17.36 -41.94 -15.04
C ASN A 342 -16.98 -40.76 -15.97
N THR A 343 -16.02 -40.95 -16.88
CA THR A 343 -15.45 -39.90 -17.75
C THR A 343 -16.50 -39.04 -18.47
N HIS A 344 -17.51 -39.67 -19.10
CA HIS A 344 -18.57 -38.94 -19.81
C HIS A 344 -19.42 -38.08 -18.86
N THR A 345 -19.75 -38.61 -17.68
CA THR A 345 -20.52 -37.90 -16.65
C THR A 345 -19.81 -36.65 -16.20
N PHE A 346 -18.49 -36.74 -15.97
CA PHE A 346 -17.65 -35.61 -15.56
C PHE A 346 -17.09 -34.77 -16.72
N GLY A 347 -17.41 -35.12 -17.96
CA GLY A 347 -16.95 -34.38 -19.15
C GLY A 347 -15.43 -34.39 -19.32
N LEU A 348 -14.77 -35.46 -18.90
CA LEU A 348 -13.33 -35.63 -19.07
C LEU A 348 -13.00 -35.94 -20.54
N SER A 349 -12.07 -35.18 -21.12
CA SER A 349 -11.60 -35.39 -22.51
C SER A 349 -10.74 -36.64 -22.67
N ARG A 350 -10.11 -37.10 -21.58
CA ARG A 350 -9.37 -38.36 -21.47
C ARG A 350 -9.38 -38.87 -20.03
N VAL A 351 -9.05 -40.14 -19.84
CA VAL A 351 -8.77 -40.68 -18.50
C VAL A 351 -7.56 -39.99 -17.86
N LEU A 352 -7.61 -39.87 -16.53
CA LEU A 352 -6.53 -39.42 -15.68
C LEU A 352 -5.48 -40.54 -15.56
N ASN A 353 -4.24 -40.21 -15.87
CA ASN A 353 -3.09 -41.11 -15.82
C ASN A 353 -2.31 -40.96 -14.49
N ALA A 354 -1.20 -41.68 -14.37
CA ALA A 354 -0.37 -41.64 -13.16
C ALA A 354 0.26 -40.26 -12.88
N ASP A 355 0.63 -39.52 -13.93
CA ASP A 355 1.22 -38.18 -13.79
C ASP A 355 0.16 -37.17 -13.31
N ASP A 356 -1.07 -37.27 -13.82
CA ASP A 356 -2.19 -36.46 -13.35
C ASP A 356 -2.44 -36.73 -11.86
N LEU A 357 -2.56 -38.01 -11.47
CA LEU A 357 -2.77 -38.41 -10.07
C LEU A 357 -1.67 -37.85 -9.15
N THR A 358 -0.40 -37.98 -9.55
CA THR A 358 0.73 -37.44 -8.80
C THR A 358 0.62 -35.93 -8.62
N ALA A 359 0.31 -35.20 -9.69
CA ALA A 359 0.16 -33.75 -9.63
C ALA A 359 -1.01 -33.31 -8.72
N ILE A 360 -2.18 -33.95 -8.89
CA ILE A 360 -3.37 -33.68 -8.09
C ILE A 360 -3.09 -33.94 -6.60
N ARG A 361 -2.46 -35.08 -6.28
CA ARG A 361 -2.10 -35.45 -4.91
C ARG A 361 -1.16 -34.44 -4.28
N GLN A 362 -0.08 -34.09 -4.98
CA GLN A 362 0.91 -33.13 -4.47
C GLN A 362 0.30 -31.76 -4.18
N THR A 363 -0.57 -31.26 -5.07
CA THR A 363 -1.28 -29.98 -4.86
C THR A 363 -2.27 -30.10 -3.71
N PHE A 364 -3.07 -31.17 -3.66
CA PHE A 364 -4.01 -31.43 -2.56
C PHE A 364 -3.31 -31.45 -1.20
N GLU A 365 -2.24 -32.24 -1.05
CA GLU A 365 -1.53 -32.36 0.22
C GLU A 365 -0.94 -31.03 0.67
N ARG A 366 -0.30 -30.30 -0.25
CA ARG A 366 0.35 -29.03 0.06
C ARG A 366 -0.68 -27.98 0.44
N THR A 367 -1.72 -27.80 -0.37
CA THR A 367 -2.76 -26.79 -0.12
C THR A 367 -3.57 -27.10 1.14
N TYR A 368 -3.92 -28.38 1.38
CA TYR A 368 -4.63 -28.78 2.59
C TYR A 368 -3.79 -28.53 3.85
N ARG A 369 -2.49 -28.89 3.82
CA ARG A 369 -1.58 -28.60 4.93
C ARG A 369 -1.42 -27.10 5.15
N THR A 370 -1.31 -26.29 4.10
CA THR A 370 -1.23 -24.83 4.22
C THR A 370 -2.43 -24.25 4.96
N VAL A 371 -3.66 -24.63 4.57
CA VAL A 371 -4.88 -24.05 5.18
C VAL A 371 -5.19 -24.61 6.58
N THR A 372 -4.58 -25.74 6.94
CA THR A 372 -4.76 -26.38 8.26
C THR A 372 -3.55 -26.23 9.20
N ALA A 373 -2.45 -25.61 8.73
CA ALA A 373 -1.21 -25.46 9.49
C ALA A 373 -1.36 -24.57 10.73
N THR A 374 -2.25 -23.58 10.66
CA THR A 374 -2.52 -22.66 11.76
C THR A 374 -3.99 -22.78 12.17
N ASN A 375 -4.28 -22.51 13.45
CA ASN A 375 -5.67 -22.39 13.91
C ASN A 375 -6.34 -21.08 13.44
N GLU A 376 -5.69 -20.31 12.55
CA GLU A 376 -6.13 -18.98 12.11
C GLU A 376 -7.16 -19.03 10.98
N ASN A 377 -7.37 -20.22 10.40
CA ASN A 377 -8.44 -20.48 9.44
C ASN A 377 -9.60 -21.26 10.11
N PRO A 378 -10.58 -20.55 10.71
CA PRO A 378 -11.69 -21.19 11.40
C PRO A 378 -12.76 -21.76 10.45
N HIS A 379 -12.70 -21.49 9.15
CA HIS A 379 -13.77 -21.77 8.20
C HIS A 379 -13.24 -22.57 7.00
N MET A 380 -13.90 -23.68 6.65
CA MET A 380 -13.54 -24.52 5.49
C MET A 380 -14.56 -24.34 4.35
N ASP A 381 -15.09 -23.13 4.22
CA ASP A 381 -16.23 -22.81 3.34
C ASP A 381 -15.80 -22.51 1.90
N ASP A 382 -14.72 -21.75 1.72
CA ASP A 382 -14.23 -21.31 0.41
C ASP A 382 -12.73 -21.06 0.41
N PHE A 383 -12.15 -21.23 -0.76
CA PHE A 383 -10.73 -20.97 -1.04
C PHE A 383 -10.55 -20.57 -2.51
N MET A 384 -9.43 -19.93 -2.82
CA MET A 384 -8.97 -19.72 -4.18
C MET A 384 -7.65 -20.45 -4.40
N ILE A 385 -7.54 -21.22 -5.48
CA ILE A 385 -6.36 -22.00 -5.85
C ILE A 385 -5.71 -21.36 -7.08
N LEU A 386 -4.43 -21.04 -6.99
CA LEU A 386 -3.62 -20.48 -8.07
C LEU A 386 -2.92 -21.60 -8.84
N ASP A 387 -3.19 -21.73 -10.13
CA ASP A 387 -2.40 -22.57 -11.03
C ASP A 387 -1.06 -21.87 -11.34
N LYS A 388 -0.02 -22.29 -10.62
CA LYS A 388 1.35 -21.79 -10.81
C LYS A 388 2.01 -22.25 -12.11
N GLY A 389 1.41 -23.22 -12.82
CA GLY A 389 1.89 -23.73 -14.11
C GLY A 389 1.27 -23.02 -15.32
N ALA A 390 0.34 -22.10 -15.12
CA ALA A 390 -0.30 -21.37 -16.21
C ALA A 390 0.69 -20.42 -16.92
N THR A 391 0.53 -20.28 -18.24
CA THR A 391 1.32 -19.38 -19.08
C THR A 391 0.43 -18.69 -20.11
N GLY A 392 0.89 -17.59 -20.70
CA GLY A 392 0.16 -16.86 -21.74
C GLY A 392 -1.00 -16.01 -21.20
N GLU A 393 -2.04 -15.79 -22.01
CA GLU A 393 -3.09 -14.80 -21.73
C GLU A 393 -3.96 -15.12 -20.51
N THR A 394 -4.00 -16.37 -20.05
CA THR A 394 -4.77 -16.77 -18.85
C THR A 394 -3.97 -16.64 -17.56
N ALA A 395 -2.64 -16.51 -17.64
CA ALA A 395 -1.77 -16.31 -16.50
C ALA A 395 -1.79 -14.83 -16.09
N LYS A 396 -2.84 -14.41 -15.37
CA LYS A 396 -3.05 -13.01 -14.94
C LYS A 396 -2.78 -12.78 -13.46
N PHE A 397 -2.87 -13.84 -12.66
CA PHE A 397 -2.59 -13.81 -11.23
C PHE A 397 -1.18 -14.33 -10.95
N VAL A 398 -0.50 -13.66 -10.03
CA VAL A 398 0.88 -13.92 -9.60
C VAL A 398 0.97 -13.94 -8.09
N THR A 399 2.10 -14.34 -7.54
CA THR A 399 2.40 -14.19 -6.12
C THR A 399 3.38 -13.05 -5.89
N HIS A 400 3.08 -12.18 -4.93
CA HIS A 400 3.99 -11.12 -4.50
C HIS A 400 3.76 -10.81 -3.03
N GLN A 401 4.84 -10.71 -2.25
CA GLN A 401 4.79 -10.34 -0.83
C GLN A 401 3.78 -11.17 0.00
N GLY A 402 3.74 -12.48 -0.24
CA GLY A 402 2.86 -13.41 0.48
C GLY A 402 1.37 -13.34 0.12
N SER A 403 1.03 -12.63 -0.97
CA SER A 403 -0.34 -12.53 -1.47
C SER A 403 -0.46 -13.03 -2.91
N ILE A 404 -1.65 -13.50 -3.27
CA ILE A 404 -2.05 -13.71 -4.66
C ILE A 404 -2.50 -12.34 -5.18
N CYS A 405 -1.81 -11.85 -6.19
CA CYS A 405 -1.96 -10.52 -6.72
C CYS A 405 -2.35 -10.54 -8.20
N VAL A 406 -2.89 -9.42 -8.66
CA VAL A 406 -3.08 -9.10 -10.07
C VAL A 406 -2.40 -7.76 -10.37
N ASN A 407 -1.89 -7.59 -11.59
CA ASN A 407 -1.39 -6.28 -11.99
C ASN A 407 -2.56 -5.27 -12.07
N PHE A 408 -2.42 -4.11 -11.44
CA PHE A 408 -3.45 -3.06 -11.43
C PHE A 408 -3.95 -2.70 -12.83
N ALA A 409 -3.07 -2.73 -13.83
CA ALA A 409 -3.44 -2.46 -15.21
C ALA A 409 -4.49 -3.44 -15.75
N GLU A 410 -4.56 -4.69 -15.26
CA GLU A 410 -5.57 -5.67 -15.71
C GLU A 410 -6.99 -5.34 -15.22
N ILE A 411 -7.11 -4.63 -14.09
CA ILE A 411 -8.39 -4.37 -13.42
C ILE A 411 -8.85 -2.91 -13.52
N ILE A 412 -7.99 -2.02 -14.02
CA ILE A 412 -8.31 -0.60 -14.12
C ILE A 412 -9.55 -0.36 -14.99
N ASP A 413 -10.50 0.43 -14.46
CA ASP A 413 -11.70 0.81 -15.21
C ASP A 413 -11.43 1.95 -16.21
N SER A 414 -12.36 2.16 -17.14
CA SER A 414 -12.20 3.16 -18.21
C SER A 414 -12.13 4.59 -17.69
N THR A 415 -12.75 4.88 -16.55
CA THR A 415 -12.77 6.21 -15.94
C THR A 415 -11.39 6.52 -15.36
N ALA A 416 -10.84 5.61 -14.56
CA ALA A 416 -9.51 5.73 -13.98
C ALA A 416 -8.39 5.69 -15.03
N ALA A 417 -8.59 4.97 -16.14
CA ALA A 417 -7.64 4.93 -17.25
C ALA A 417 -7.70 6.19 -18.15
N SER A 418 -8.74 7.03 -18.05
CA SER A 418 -9.05 8.07 -19.04
C SER A 418 -7.96 9.14 -19.19
N SER A 419 -7.24 9.47 -18.10
CA SER A 419 -6.14 10.42 -18.12
C SER A 419 -4.90 9.89 -18.84
N ASN A 420 -4.69 8.56 -18.86
CA ASN A 420 -3.47 7.92 -19.35
C ASN A 420 -3.74 6.55 -20.04
N PRO A 421 -4.61 6.46 -21.07
CA PRO A 421 -5.06 5.17 -21.60
C PRO A 421 -3.92 4.39 -22.28
N GLY A 422 -3.04 5.07 -23.02
CA GLY A 422 -1.89 4.44 -23.68
C GLY A 422 -0.84 3.90 -22.71
N TYR A 423 -0.74 4.50 -21.51
CA TYR A 423 0.20 4.06 -20.48
C TYR A 423 -0.13 2.66 -19.97
N PHE A 424 -1.38 2.43 -19.53
CA PHE A 424 -1.77 1.13 -18.98
C PHE A 424 -1.81 0.01 -20.03
N VAL A 425 -2.01 0.34 -21.31
CA VAL A 425 -1.82 -0.63 -22.41
C VAL A 425 -0.35 -1.08 -22.46
N ASN A 426 0.59 -0.15 -22.38
CA ASN A 426 2.01 -0.48 -22.36
C ASN A 426 2.42 -1.28 -21.10
N ILE A 427 1.82 -0.98 -19.94
CA ILE A 427 2.07 -1.76 -18.72
C ILE A 427 1.59 -3.21 -18.86
N ARG A 428 0.41 -3.45 -19.47
CA ARG A 428 -0.05 -4.83 -19.74
C ARG A 428 0.88 -5.56 -20.71
N ALA A 429 1.36 -4.87 -21.75
CA ALA A 429 2.28 -5.46 -22.72
C ALA A 429 3.64 -5.81 -22.08
N ASP A 430 4.17 -4.91 -21.25
CA ASP A 430 5.41 -5.13 -20.51
C ASP A 430 5.29 -6.29 -19.52
N PHE A 431 4.17 -6.35 -18.79
CA PHE A 431 3.90 -7.42 -17.84
C PHE A 431 3.44 -8.73 -18.51
N ALA A 432 3.25 -8.81 -19.83
CA ALA A 432 2.70 -10.00 -20.49
C ALA A 432 3.57 -11.25 -20.29
N VAL A 433 4.89 -11.05 -20.08
CA VAL A 433 5.83 -12.10 -19.71
C VAL A 433 6.36 -11.81 -18.32
N HIS A 434 5.71 -12.39 -17.31
CA HIS A 434 6.09 -12.24 -15.91
C HIS A 434 6.42 -13.61 -15.28
N PRO A 435 7.28 -13.66 -14.26
CA PRO A 435 7.38 -14.85 -13.42
C PRO A 435 6.06 -15.05 -12.65
N ILE A 436 5.73 -16.28 -12.31
CA ILE A 436 4.58 -16.57 -11.42
C ILE A 436 4.80 -15.96 -10.03
N GLU A 437 6.04 -15.91 -9.58
CA GLU A 437 6.45 -15.28 -8.33
C GLU A 437 7.25 -14.01 -8.64
N VAL A 438 6.60 -12.87 -8.41
CA VAL A 438 7.21 -11.56 -8.65
C VAL A 438 8.11 -11.21 -7.47
N PRO A 439 9.41 -10.89 -7.71
CA PRO A 439 10.35 -10.56 -6.65
C PRO A 439 9.82 -9.49 -5.69
N HIS A 440 10.04 -9.69 -4.38
CA HIS A 440 9.62 -8.75 -3.35
C HIS A 440 10.58 -7.54 -3.22
N ARG A 441 11.75 -7.60 -3.86
CA ARG A 441 12.77 -6.54 -3.90
C ARG A 441 13.05 -6.14 -5.34
N ASN A 442 13.30 -4.84 -5.53
CA ASN A 442 13.68 -4.23 -6.79
C ASN A 442 15.19 -3.96 -6.78
N GLU A 443 16.00 -5.02 -6.91
CA GLU A 443 17.47 -4.95 -6.79
C GLU A 443 18.12 -4.01 -7.84
N SER A 444 17.44 -3.75 -8.97
CA SER A 444 17.90 -2.84 -10.02
C SER A 444 17.82 -1.36 -9.65
N VAL A 445 17.18 -1.01 -8.53
CA VAL A 445 16.91 0.39 -8.14
C VAL A 445 18.07 1.00 -7.32
N ALA A 446 19.19 0.27 -7.21
CA ALA A 446 20.46 0.61 -6.54
C ALA A 446 20.48 1.92 -5.72
N SER A 447 20.45 1.75 -4.39
CA SER A 447 20.78 2.73 -3.36
C SER A 447 22.28 3.03 -3.36
N GLY A 448 22.68 4.11 -4.02
CA GLY A 448 24.04 4.65 -3.98
C GLY A 448 24.14 5.87 -3.07
N ASP A 449 25.37 6.28 -2.78
CA ASP A 449 25.66 7.56 -2.14
C ASP A 449 25.98 8.61 -3.20
N VAL A 450 25.47 9.83 -3.01
CA VAL A 450 25.89 11.01 -3.76
C VAL A 450 26.92 11.77 -2.94
N GLU A 451 28.10 12.02 -3.53
CA GLU A 451 29.08 12.95 -2.96
C GLU A 451 28.74 14.38 -3.39
N MET A 452 28.50 15.26 -2.42
CA MET A 452 28.18 16.67 -2.65
C MET A 452 28.78 17.56 -1.56
N ASP A 453 29.15 18.79 -1.87
CA ASP A 453 29.57 19.79 -0.88
C ASP A 453 28.36 20.48 -0.22
N VAL A 454 28.59 21.18 0.90
CA VAL A 454 27.50 21.81 1.68
C VAL A 454 26.82 22.92 0.89
N GLU A 455 27.57 23.70 0.10
CA GLU A 455 27.03 24.85 -0.62
C GLU A 455 26.12 24.38 -1.76
N SER A 456 26.60 23.45 -2.59
CA SER A 456 25.80 22.80 -3.64
C SER A 456 24.54 22.16 -3.07
N LEU A 457 24.65 21.44 -1.94
CA LEU A 457 23.49 20.85 -1.27
C LEU A 457 22.46 21.92 -0.88
N LEU A 458 22.89 22.99 -0.20
CA LEU A 458 22.01 24.07 0.22
C LEU A 458 21.40 24.86 -0.94
N THR A 459 21.92 24.78 -2.16
CA THR A 459 21.25 25.34 -3.34
C THR A 459 20.20 24.41 -3.96
N ARG A 460 20.30 23.08 -3.71
CA ARG A 460 19.46 22.07 -4.38
C ARG A 460 18.29 21.58 -3.55
N ILE A 461 18.38 21.61 -2.22
CA ILE A 461 17.32 21.08 -1.34
C ILE A 461 16.55 22.18 -0.63
N ASN A 462 15.25 22.00 -0.41
CA ASN A 462 14.43 22.87 0.43
C ASN A 462 14.55 22.49 1.93
N ASP A 463 13.90 23.24 2.83
CA ASP A 463 14.00 23.01 4.29
C ASP A 463 13.31 21.70 4.72
N GLU A 464 12.30 21.24 3.99
CA GLU A 464 11.63 19.96 4.26
C GLU A 464 12.54 18.79 3.85
N GLN A 465 13.20 18.89 2.70
CA GLN A 465 14.18 17.92 2.22
C GLN A 465 15.43 17.88 3.11
N LEU A 466 15.83 19.01 3.71
CA LEU A 466 16.88 19.04 4.73
C LEU A 466 16.57 18.07 5.88
N GLU A 467 15.30 17.96 6.28
CA GLU A 467 14.88 17.05 7.36
C GLU A 467 14.95 15.57 6.97
N HIS A 468 15.12 15.24 5.69
CA HIS A 468 15.33 13.88 5.21
C HIS A 468 16.82 13.49 5.12
N LEU A 469 17.74 14.45 5.29
CA LEU A 469 19.17 14.17 5.27
C LEU A 469 19.61 13.34 6.49
N PRO A 470 20.72 12.57 6.37
CA PRO A 470 21.38 11.99 7.52
C PRO A 470 21.78 13.05 8.55
N THR A 471 21.77 12.70 9.84
CA THR A 471 22.09 13.62 10.95
C THR A 471 23.41 14.38 10.73
N ALA A 472 24.45 13.70 10.28
CA ALA A 472 25.75 14.33 10.01
C ALA A 472 25.70 15.39 8.89
N ALA A 473 24.89 15.16 7.84
CA ALA A 473 24.69 16.13 6.77
C ALA A 473 23.86 17.33 7.25
N LYS A 474 22.81 17.10 8.06
CA LYS A 474 22.04 18.18 8.70
C LYS A 474 22.92 19.07 9.56
N GLU A 475 23.77 18.48 10.40
CA GLU A 475 24.69 19.22 11.27
C GLU A 475 25.72 20.02 10.46
N ALA A 476 26.28 19.44 9.41
CA ALA A 476 27.20 20.13 8.51
C ALA A 476 26.53 21.31 7.79
N CYS A 477 25.28 21.14 7.32
CA CYS A 477 24.48 22.22 6.78
C CYS A 477 24.24 23.32 7.82
N ARG A 478 23.76 22.96 9.02
CA ARG A 478 23.43 23.91 10.10
C ARG A 478 24.64 24.72 10.58
N ALA A 479 25.84 24.14 10.53
CA ALA A 479 27.08 24.82 10.88
C ALA A 479 27.59 25.79 9.79
N HIS A 480 27.05 25.73 8.58
CA HIS A 480 27.54 26.53 7.45
C HIS A 480 26.95 27.96 7.47
N PRO A 481 27.75 29.02 7.22
CA PRO A 481 27.25 30.40 7.20
C PRO A 481 26.08 30.65 6.24
N SER A 482 26.12 30.04 5.05
CA SER A 482 25.03 30.16 4.05
C SER A 482 23.70 29.58 4.56
N PHE A 483 23.74 28.60 5.47
CA PHE A 483 22.53 28.08 6.09
C PHE A 483 21.92 29.08 7.08
N GLN A 484 22.75 29.80 7.85
CA GLN A 484 22.26 30.83 8.77
C GLN A 484 21.56 31.97 8.01
N ALA A 485 22.13 32.42 6.89
CA ALA A 485 21.51 33.41 6.02
C ALA A 485 20.17 32.92 5.45
N ARG A 486 20.13 31.69 4.94
CA ARG A 486 18.90 31.07 4.42
C ARG A 486 17.83 30.90 5.50
N HIS A 487 18.20 30.39 6.68
CA HIS A 487 17.30 30.18 7.81
C HIS A 487 16.72 31.50 8.29
N PHE A 488 17.54 32.55 8.38
CA PHE A 488 17.09 33.90 8.71
C PHE A 488 16.06 34.45 7.71
N LEU A 489 16.33 34.34 6.40
CA LEU A 489 15.39 34.76 5.36
C LEU A 489 14.07 33.98 5.45
N HIS A 490 14.15 32.68 5.72
CA HIS A 490 12.97 31.82 5.85
C HIS A 490 12.13 32.14 7.09
N ASP A 491 12.75 32.41 8.24
CA ASP A 491 12.04 32.85 9.44
C ASP A 491 11.32 34.18 9.21
N VAL A 492 11.96 35.12 8.52
CA VAL A 492 11.32 36.38 8.11
C VAL A 492 10.15 36.13 7.15
N ALA A 493 10.34 35.30 6.13
CA ALA A 493 9.31 34.96 5.15
C ALA A 493 8.06 34.32 5.79
N LYS A 494 8.30 33.43 6.75
CA LYS A 494 7.30 32.71 7.53
C LYS A 494 6.83 33.47 8.77
N GLY A 495 7.14 34.76 8.89
CA GLY A 495 6.65 35.62 9.95
C GLY A 495 7.09 35.24 11.37
N LYS A 496 8.13 34.42 11.51
CA LYS A 496 8.73 33.97 12.76
C LYS A 496 9.66 35.04 13.34
N GLN A 497 9.05 36.15 13.75
CA GLN A 497 9.78 37.36 14.14
C GLN A 497 10.75 37.11 15.31
N ILE A 498 10.34 36.31 16.31
CA ILE A 498 11.15 36.06 17.51
C ILE A 498 12.39 35.24 17.15
N GLU A 499 12.21 34.21 16.32
CA GLU A 499 13.27 33.33 15.84
C GLU A 499 14.24 34.09 14.93
N ALA A 500 13.74 34.92 14.02
CA ALA A 500 14.55 35.79 13.19
C ALA A 500 15.40 36.77 14.02
N GLU A 501 14.80 37.40 15.04
CA GLU A 501 15.51 38.31 15.94
C GLU A 501 16.56 37.59 16.81
N ALA A 502 16.27 36.36 17.23
CA ALA A 502 17.22 35.53 17.96
C ALA A 502 18.51 35.27 17.14
N LEU A 503 18.40 35.10 15.81
CA LEU A 503 19.57 34.94 14.93
C LEU A 503 20.41 36.22 14.84
N LEU A 504 19.76 37.39 14.77
CA LEU A 504 20.45 38.68 14.73
C LEU A 504 21.19 38.99 16.03
N THR A 505 20.63 38.55 17.17
CA THR A 505 21.21 38.79 18.50
C THR A 505 22.27 37.75 18.90
N ALA A 506 22.16 36.50 18.44
CA ALA A 506 23.11 35.44 18.76
C ALA A 506 24.49 35.63 18.09
N ALA A 507 24.54 36.32 16.95
CA ALA A 507 25.77 36.50 16.18
C ALA A 507 25.97 37.98 15.79
N LEU A 508 26.18 38.86 16.77
CA LEU A 508 26.37 40.31 16.58
C LEU A 508 27.40 40.69 15.49
N ALA A 509 28.46 39.87 15.34
CA ALA A 509 29.47 40.08 14.30
C ALA A 509 28.96 39.85 12.87
N ASN A 510 27.88 39.07 12.71
CA ASN A 510 27.29 38.69 11.43
C ASN A 510 25.95 39.39 11.15
N THR A 511 25.41 40.15 12.10
CA THR A 511 24.09 40.82 11.99
C THR A 511 23.97 41.63 10.70
N GLN A 512 24.94 42.50 10.41
CA GLN A 512 24.90 43.33 9.19
C GLN A 512 25.05 42.47 7.93
N THR A 513 25.86 41.42 7.96
CA THR A 513 25.99 40.47 6.85
C THR A 513 24.66 39.79 6.56
N LEU A 514 23.95 39.29 7.59
CA LEU A 514 22.63 38.66 7.43
C LEU A 514 21.60 39.64 6.84
N LEU A 515 21.59 40.88 7.32
CA LEU A 515 20.66 41.92 6.85
C LEU A 515 20.93 42.36 5.40
N ARG A 516 22.19 42.34 4.96
CA ARG A 516 22.62 42.77 3.61
C ARG A 516 22.60 41.65 2.58
N THR A 517 22.62 40.38 3.00
CA THR A 517 22.76 39.24 2.09
C THR A 517 21.41 38.86 1.48
N PRO A 518 21.23 39.02 0.16
CA PRO A 518 20.05 38.46 -0.50
C PRO A 518 20.18 36.95 -0.63
N GLY A 519 19.05 36.26 -0.68
CA GLY A 519 19.03 34.81 -0.92
C GLY A 519 17.69 34.33 -1.43
N ILE A 520 17.67 33.08 -1.89
CA ILE A 520 16.47 32.44 -2.41
C ILE A 520 15.68 31.80 -1.26
N PHE A 521 14.39 32.13 -1.16
CA PHE A 521 13.48 31.52 -0.18
C PHE A 521 12.04 31.56 -0.68
N THR A 522 11.20 30.70 -0.12
CA THR A 522 9.78 30.60 -0.45
C THR A 522 8.94 30.89 0.79
N ASP A 523 7.95 31.76 0.66
CA ASP A 523 7.00 32.04 1.74
C ASP A 523 5.89 30.96 1.83
N TYR A 524 4.98 31.10 2.79
CA TYR A 524 3.91 30.11 2.95
C TYR A 524 2.86 30.09 1.81
N SER A 525 2.79 31.14 0.99
CA SER A 525 1.89 31.22 -0.17
C SER A 525 2.52 30.60 -1.43
N GLY A 526 3.73 30.04 -1.32
CA GLY A 526 4.43 29.40 -2.44
C GLY A 526 5.10 30.40 -3.38
N ARG A 527 5.35 31.64 -2.93
CA ARG A 527 6.08 32.66 -3.70
C ARG A 527 7.57 32.54 -3.40
N THR A 528 8.39 32.36 -4.43
CA THR A 528 9.84 32.27 -4.32
C THR A 528 10.49 33.60 -4.71
N PHE A 529 11.25 34.16 -3.77
CA PHE A 529 11.96 35.43 -3.91
C PHE A 529 13.47 35.21 -3.98
N ASN A 530 14.20 36.19 -4.51
CA ASN A 530 15.65 36.32 -4.36
C ASN A 530 15.99 37.75 -3.93
N CYS A 531 15.91 38.03 -2.63
CA CYS A 531 16.09 39.36 -2.05
C CYS A 531 16.55 39.28 -0.59
N THR A 532 16.78 40.43 0.05
CA THR A 532 17.05 40.48 1.49
C THR A 532 15.78 40.31 2.31
N ALA A 533 15.95 40.01 3.60
CA ALA A 533 14.87 39.94 4.57
C ALA A 533 14.03 41.24 4.61
N TYR A 534 14.69 42.39 4.52
CA TYR A 534 14.01 43.68 4.59
C TYR A 534 13.22 43.98 3.31
N GLU A 535 13.78 43.69 2.14
CA GLU A 535 13.07 43.85 0.85
C GLU A 535 11.76 43.06 0.83
N TYR A 536 11.77 41.81 1.30
CA TYR A 536 10.55 41.02 1.42
C TYR A 536 9.59 41.54 2.49
N ALA A 537 10.07 41.88 3.69
CA ALA A 537 9.21 42.40 4.75
C ALA A 537 8.50 43.70 4.31
N TYR A 538 9.23 44.57 3.60
CA TYR A 538 8.71 45.80 3.02
C TYR A 538 7.68 45.51 1.94
N TRP A 539 8.00 44.67 0.96
CA TRP A 539 7.07 44.25 -0.09
C TRP A 539 5.80 43.62 0.49
N ALA A 540 5.94 42.73 1.47
CA ALA A 540 4.83 42.05 2.14
C ALA A 540 4.00 42.98 3.03
N LYS A 541 4.45 44.22 3.27
CA LYS A 541 3.88 45.18 4.21
C LYS A 541 3.86 44.70 5.67
N ASP A 542 4.78 43.81 6.08
CA ASP A 542 4.91 43.38 7.49
C ASP A 542 5.70 44.42 8.30
N THR A 543 5.01 45.50 8.69
CA THR A 543 5.65 46.65 9.32
C THR A 543 6.18 46.36 10.73
N HIS A 544 5.70 45.29 11.37
CA HIS A 544 6.27 44.79 12.62
C HIS A 544 7.62 44.12 12.39
N MET A 545 7.74 43.34 11.31
CA MET A 545 9.02 42.74 10.91
C MET A 545 10.00 43.82 10.42
N CYS A 546 9.56 44.79 9.62
CA CYS A 546 10.41 45.92 9.20
C CYS A 546 11.03 46.66 10.39
N ARG A 547 10.21 47.05 11.38
CA ARG A 547 10.67 47.73 12.60
C ARG A 547 11.68 46.89 13.39
N MET A 548 11.46 45.58 13.50
CA MET A 548 12.42 44.68 14.15
C MET A 548 13.76 44.70 13.41
N LEU A 549 13.75 44.54 12.09
CA LEU A 549 14.97 44.55 11.28
C LEU A 549 15.71 45.90 11.35
N GLU A 550 14.98 47.02 11.24
CA GLU A 550 15.51 48.40 11.33
C GLU A 550 16.28 48.64 12.63
N ASN A 551 15.82 48.10 13.76
CA ASN A 551 16.47 48.25 15.06
C ASN A 551 17.85 47.60 15.14
N HIS A 552 18.14 46.64 14.25
CA HIS A 552 19.42 45.93 14.18
C HIS A 552 20.32 46.43 13.04
N MET A 553 19.89 47.43 12.26
CA MET A 553 20.69 48.00 11.17
C MET A 553 21.62 49.11 11.64
N ASP A 554 22.87 49.08 11.18
CA ASP A 554 23.74 50.26 11.23
C ASP A 554 23.39 51.26 10.11
N GLU A 555 23.98 52.45 10.17
CA GLU A 555 23.69 53.54 9.22
C GLU A 555 24.07 53.17 7.77
N GLU A 556 25.09 52.33 7.58
CA GLU A 556 25.48 51.86 6.25
C GLU A 556 24.44 50.87 5.70
N THR A 557 23.97 49.93 6.51
CA THR A 557 22.91 48.98 6.15
C THR A 557 21.61 49.71 5.85
N LYS A 558 21.24 50.71 6.64
CA LYS A 558 20.06 51.55 6.38
C LYS A 558 20.15 52.24 5.04
N ALA A 559 21.29 52.87 4.72
CA ALA A 559 21.50 53.52 3.42
C ALA A 559 21.42 52.52 2.25
N GLN A 560 21.98 51.32 2.42
CA GLN A 560 21.89 50.25 1.41
C GLN A 560 20.45 49.76 1.22
N MET A 561 19.70 49.56 2.32
CA MET A 561 18.31 49.14 2.25
C MET A 561 17.43 50.23 1.64
N LEU A 562 17.66 51.51 1.95
CA LEU A 562 16.94 52.62 1.34
C LEU A 562 17.09 52.63 -0.19
N ALA A 563 18.31 52.45 -0.69
CA ALA A 563 18.57 52.37 -2.13
C ALA A 563 17.86 51.15 -2.78
N ARG A 564 17.77 50.02 -2.08
CA ARG A 564 17.02 48.84 -2.55
C ARG A 564 15.51 49.08 -2.56
N ILE A 565 14.97 49.73 -1.54
CA ILE A 565 13.57 50.12 -1.48
C ILE A 565 13.23 51.10 -2.61
N ASP A 566 14.09 52.07 -2.90
CA ASP A 566 13.91 52.98 -4.05
C ASP A 566 13.80 52.22 -5.38
N ILE A 567 14.55 51.14 -5.54
CA ILE A 567 14.46 50.25 -6.71
C ILE A 567 13.13 49.49 -6.72
N ILE A 568 12.68 48.96 -5.58
CA ILE A 568 11.39 48.26 -5.47
C ILE A 568 10.23 49.20 -5.80
N GLU A 569 10.26 50.44 -5.34
CA GLU A 569 9.23 51.43 -5.66
C GLU A 569 9.23 51.79 -7.16
N ALA A 570 10.40 51.89 -7.78
CA ALA A 570 10.52 52.25 -9.20
C ALA A 570 10.20 51.09 -10.14
N SER A 571 10.58 49.87 -9.78
CA SER A 571 10.61 48.71 -10.70
C SER A 571 9.85 47.49 -10.20
N GLY A 572 9.54 47.39 -8.91
CA GLY A 572 8.93 46.24 -8.26
C GLY A 572 9.93 45.14 -7.88
N LEU A 573 9.58 44.38 -6.84
CA LEU A 573 10.26 43.17 -6.42
C LEU A 573 9.78 41.99 -7.27
N SER A 574 10.71 41.20 -7.81
CA SER A 574 10.39 40.04 -8.66
C SER A 574 10.27 38.76 -7.82
N TYR A 575 9.31 37.92 -8.16
CA TYR A 575 9.12 36.62 -7.53
C TYR A 575 8.48 35.61 -8.49
N GLN A 576 8.66 34.33 -8.22
CA GLN A 576 7.99 33.26 -8.95
C GLN A 576 6.86 32.66 -8.12
N GLN A 577 5.72 32.38 -8.75
CA GLN A 577 4.62 31.67 -8.13
C GLN A 577 3.95 30.78 -9.18
N ASN A 578 3.72 29.50 -8.88
CA ASN A 578 3.13 28.53 -9.81
C ASN A 578 3.83 28.51 -11.20
N GLY A 579 5.17 28.63 -11.21
CA GLY A 579 5.97 28.65 -12.44
C GLY A 579 5.87 29.94 -13.29
N THR A 580 5.16 30.96 -12.81
CA THR A 580 5.03 32.26 -13.49
C THR A 580 5.85 33.32 -12.76
N GLU A 581 6.53 34.20 -13.50
CA GLU A 581 7.24 35.35 -12.93
C GLU A 581 6.28 36.53 -12.74
N HIS A 582 6.33 37.12 -11.55
CA HIS A 582 5.55 38.27 -11.13
C HIS A 582 6.48 39.40 -10.68
N ARG A 583 5.97 40.63 -10.74
CA ARG A 583 6.69 41.82 -10.27
C ARG A 583 5.73 42.87 -9.73
N SER A 584 5.94 43.32 -8.49
CA SER A 584 5.17 44.42 -7.90
C SER A 584 5.99 45.15 -6.82
N ALA A 585 5.71 46.43 -6.59
CA ALA A 585 6.36 47.18 -5.51
C ALA A 585 5.96 46.65 -4.12
N HIS A 586 4.70 46.24 -3.99
CA HIS A 586 4.11 45.78 -2.73
C HIS A 586 3.16 44.61 -2.98
N PHE A 587 2.85 43.86 -1.93
CA PHE A 587 1.76 42.90 -1.94
C PHE A 587 0.42 43.63 -2.07
N ASP A 588 -0.44 43.12 -2.94
CA ASP A 588 -1.73 43.70 -3.25
C ASP A 588 -2.88 42.87 -2.65
N LEU A 589 -3.55 43.42 -1.64
CA LEU A 589 -4.72 42.81 -1.00
C LEU A 589 -5.99 42.86 -1.87
N THR A 590 -5.94 43.44 -3.07
CA THR A 590 -7.11 43.58 -3.97
C THR A 590 -7.80 42.26 -4.24
N ALA A 591 -7.08 41.16 -4.45
CA ALA A 591 -7.71 39.85 -4.69
C ALA A 591 -8.63 39.41 -3.53
N LEU A 592 -8.17 39.56 -2.28
CA LEU A 592 -8.97 39.23 -1.10
C LEU A 592 -10.12 40.23 -0.90
N LYS A 593 -9.85 41.54 -1.05
CA LYS A 593 -10.89 42.58 -0.96
C LYS A 593 -12.01 42.35 -1.99
N THR A 594 -11.66 42.06 -3.24
CA THR A 594 -12.62 41.75 -4.30
C THR A 594 -13.41 40.49 -3.99
N ALA A 595 -12.77 39.40 -3.58
CA ALA A 595 -13.49 38.16 -3.25
C ALA A 595 -14.49 38.36 -2.09
N LEU A 596 -14.10 39.08 -1.03
CA LEU A 596 -14.99 39.43 0.08
C LEU A 596 -16.14 40.34 -0.39
N GLN A 597 -15.83 41.36 -1.20
CA GLN A 597 -16.81 42.31 -1.72
C GLN A 597 -17.83 41.67 -2.65
N ASP A 598 -17.39 40.78 -3.54
CA ASP A 598 -18.24 40.02 -4.46
C ASP A 598 -19.18 39.10 -3.69
N TYR A 599 -18.66 38.44 -2.64
CA TYR A 599 -19.48 37.64 -1.74
C TYR A 599 -20.58 38.48 -1.09
N VAL A 600 -20.22 39.62 -0.49
CA VAL A 600 -21.18 40.53 0.17
C VAL A 600 -22.22 41.05 -0.81
N ASN A 601 -21.81 41.48 -2.01
CA ASN A 601 -22.72 42.06 -3.01
C ASN A 601 -23.69 41.03 -3.60
N GLY A 602 -23.21 39.80 -3.85
CA GLY A 602 -24.02 38.75 -4.46
C GLY A 602 -24.94 38.01 -3.49
N TYR A 603 -24.58 37.99 -2.20
CA TYR A 603 -25.22 37.12 -1.21
C TYR A 603 -26.75 37.21 -1.17
N ASP A 604 -27.31 38.42 -1.04
CA ASP A 604 -28.76 38.60 -0.90
C ASP A 604 -29.51 38.11 -2.15
N GLY A 605 -28.92 38.33 -3.34
CA GLY A 605 -29.47 37.85 -4.61
C GLY A 605 -29.46 36.33 -4.71
N TRP A 606 -28.31 35.70 -4.44
CA TRP A 606 -28.17 34.24 -4.48
C TRP A 606 -29.03 33.55 -3.42
N SER A 607 -29.07 34.09 -2.20
CA SER A 607 -29.89 33.58 -1.11
C SER A 607 -31.38 33.66 -1.46
N SER A 608 -31.84 34.77 -2.04
CA SER A 608 -33.24 34.94 -2.48
C SER A 608 -33.61 33.97 -3.61
N ALA A 609 -32.67 33.70 -4.53
CA ALA A 609 -32.82 32.75 -5.62
C ALA A 609 -32.61 31.28 -5.19
N ARG A 610 -32.20 31.02 -3.95
CA ARG A 610 -31.77 29.70 -3.45
C ARG A 610 -30.62 29.07 -4.26
N ASP A 611 -29.74 29.90 -4.83
CA ASP A 611 -28.57 29.46 -5.59
C ASP A 611 -27.40 29.13 -4.65
N LEU A 612 -27.48 27.93 -4.06
CA LEU A 612 -26.43 27.43 -3.16
C LEU A 612 -25.10 27.22 -3.88
N ALA A 613 -25.11 26.98 -5.20
CA ALA A 613 -23.89 26.75 -5.96
C ALA A 613 -23.09 28.06 -6.10
N ALA A 614 -23.76 29.17 -6.44
CA ALA A 614 -23.11 30.49 -6.51
C ALA A 614 -22.50 30.92 -5.16
N ILE A 615 -23.24 30.71 -4.05
CA ILE A 615 -22.73 31.01 -2.70
C ILE A 615 -21.47 30.20 -2.40
N LYS A 616 -21.48 28.90 -2.70
CA LYS A 616 -20.31 28.02 -2.51
C LYS A 616 -19.10 28.48 -3.32
N VAL A 617 -19.30 28.79 -4.59
CA VAL A 617 -18.22 29.25 -5.49
C VAL A 617 -17.62 30.57 -5.00
N ALA A 618 -18.46 31.53 -4.63
CA ALA A 618 -18.00 32.81 -4.09
C ALA A 618 -17.24 32.62 -2.77
N TRP A 619 -17.75 31.78 -1.86
CA TRP A 619 -17.09 31.50 -0.58
C TRP A 619 -15.73 30.82 -0.74
N MET A 620 -15.63 29.84 -1.65
CA MET A 620 -14.33 29.21 -1.93
C MET A 620 -13.34 30.18 -2.58
N SER A 621 -13.83 31.16 -3.35
CA SER A 621 -12.97 32.23 -3.90
C SER A 621 -12.36 33.08 -2.78
N VAL A 622 -13.11 33.37 -1.71
CA VAL A 622 -12.58 34.00 -0.50
C VAL A 622 -11.50 33.13 0.14
N GLY A 623 -11.78 31.84 0.37
CA GLY A 623 -10.80 30.92 0.97
C GLY A 623 -9.51 30.80 0.15
N LYS A 624 -9.59 30.81 -1.19
CA LYS A 624 -8.42 30.81 -2.07
C LYS A 624 -7.60 32.07 -1.93
N ALA A 625 -8.25 33.24 -1.90
CA ALA A 625 -7.56 34.51 -1.71
C ALA A 625 -6.94 34.63 -0.30
N GLN A 626 -7.59 34.08 0.73
CA GLN A 626 -7.05 34.01 2.09
C GLN A 626 -5.77 33.18 2.15
N ARG A 627 -5.71 32.05 1.44
CA ARG A 627 -4.50 31.22 1.40
C ARG A 627 -3.28 31.94 0.81
N ASP A 628 -3.49 32.95 -0.03
CA ASP A 628 -2.44 33.64 -0.77
C ASP A 628 -1.88 34.89 -0.06
N VAL A 629 -2.41 35.26 1.11
CA VAL A 629 -1.95 36.45 1.84
C VAL A 629 -0.59 36.22 2.51
N PRO A 630 0.24 37.28 2.68
CA PRO A 630 1.44 37.21 3.50
C PRO A 630 1.13 36.84 4.95
N THR A 631 2.09 36.20 5.61
CA THR A 631 1.95 35.63 6.94
C THR A 631 1.43 36.62 7.99
N HIS A 632 1.81 37.90 7.92
CA HIS A 632 1.37 38.91 8.88
C HIS A 632 -0.15 39.17 8.82
N VAL A 633 -0.78 39.04 7.64
CA VAL A 633 -2.24 39.15 7.50
C VAL A 633 -2.92 37.94 8.13
N ALA A 634 -2.36 36.75 7.95
CA ALA A 634 -2.84 35.54 8.61
C ALA A 634 -2.72 35.62 10.14
N HIS A 635 -1.66 36.22 10.68
CA HIS A 635 -1.55 36.52 12.11
C HIS A 635 -2.69 37.41 12.61
N GLU A 636 -3.13 38.39 11.81
CA GLU A 636 -4.26 39.25 12.20
C GLU A 636 -5.59 38.50 12.24
N TYR A 637 -5.76 37.49 11.39
CA TYR A 637 -6.88 36.56 11.49
C TYR A 637 -6.77 35.67 12.73
N CYS A 638 -5.61 35.06 12.98
CA CYS A 638 -5.44 34.01 13.98
C CYS A 638 -5.17 34.52 15.40
N ARG A 639 -4.89 35.82 15.60
CA ARG A 639 -4.63 36.38 16.94
C ARG A 639 -5.78 36.09 17.90
N PRO A 640 -5.54 35.65 19.15
CA PRO A 640 -6.63 35.25 20.06
C PRO A 640 -7.30 36.42 20.80
N ASP A 641 -6.70 37.60 20.80
CA ASP A 641 -7.01 38.70 21.72
C ASP A 641 -7.89 39.82 21.13
N ARG A 642 -8.32 39.72 19.86
CA ARG A 642 -9.30 40.67 19.28
C ARG A 642 -10.15 40.09 18.16
N SER A 643 -11.30 40.71 17.93
CA SER A 643 -12.18 40.49 16.77
C SER A 643 -11.92 41.52 15.65
N PHE A 644 -12.51 41.32 14.47
CA PHE A 644 -12.50 42.32 13.38
C PHE A 644 -13.66 43.32 13.49
N HIS A 645 -14.60 43.08 14.40
CA HIS A 645 -15.66 44.01 14.76
C HIS A 645 -15.68 44.26 16.28
N PRO A 646 -15.55 45.51 16.75
CA PRO A 646 -15.39 46.73 15.96
C PRO A 646 -14.07 46.74 15.16
N CYS A 647 -14.03 47.44 14.02
CA CYS A 647 -12.88 47.49 13.12
C CYS A 647 -11.61 47.90 13.89
N PRO A 648 -10.55 47.07 13.92
CA PRO A 648 -9.34 47.40 14.64
C PRO A 648 -8.60 48.60 14.03
N PRO A 649 -7.81 49.34 14.83
CA PRO A 649 -6.98 50.43 14.34
C PRO A 649 -5.68 49.94 13.67
N PHE A 650 -5.24 48.71 13.95
CA PHE A 650 -4.02 48.07 13.42
C PHE A 650 -2.70 48.81 13.73
N ASN A 651 -2.69 49.64 14.77
CA ASN A 651 -1.55 50.47 15.18
C ASN A 651 -0.89 49.98 16.48
N GLU A 652 -1.11 48.71 16.85
CA GLU A 652 -0.51 48.14 18.04
C GLU A 652 1.03 48.08 17.92
N PRO A 653 1.78 48.16 19.05
CA PRO A 653 3.23 48.05 19.01
C PRO A 653 3.70 46.65 18.61
N THR A 654 2.95 45.61 18.96
CA THR A 654 3.29 44.21 18.72
C THR A 654 2.17 43.47 18.01
N LEU A 655 2.54 42.46 17.22
CA LEU A 655 1.62 41.54 16.55
C LEU A 655 1.87 40.13 17.08
N PRO A 656 0.89 39.47 17.73
CA PRO A 656 1.00 38.07 18.11
C PRO A 656 1.26 37.19 16.88
N ARG A 657 2.39 36.47 16.88
CA ARG A 657 2.80 35.58 15.77
C ARG A 657 2.15 34.20 15.91
N VAL A 658 0.83 34.14 15.73
CA VAL A 658 0.01 32.91 15.86
C VAL A 658 -0.62 32.56 14.52
N LEU A 659 -0.38 31.35 14.01
CA LEU A 659 -0.93 30.86 12.74
C LEU A 659 -1.94 29.73 12.90
N THR A 660 -2.17 29.30 14.14
CA THR A 660 -3.13 28.25 14.44
C THR A 660 -4.50 28.84 14.77
N PHE A 661 -5.54 28.09 14.42
CA PHE A 661 -6.92 28.36 14.79
C PHE A 661 -7.61 27.05 15.16
N TYR A 662 -8.61 27.10 16.03
CA TYR A 662 -9.35 25.90 16.38
C TYR A 662 -10.27 25.47 15.23
N ASN A 663 -10.04 24.27 14.71
CA ASN A 663 -10.83 23.72 13.62
C ASN A 663 -11.96 22.82 14.11
N TYR A 664 -13.17 23.40 14.20
CA TYR A 664 -14.39 22.72 14.59
C TYR A 664 -14.82 21.58 13.65
N ILE A 665 -14.28 21.50 12.42
CA ILE A 665 -14.57 20.39 11.51
C ILE A 665 -13.87 19.11 11.97
N ILE A 666 -12.63 19.24 12.45
CA ILE A 666 -11.76 18.14 12.88
C ILE A 666 -11.56 18.10 14.40
N HIS A 667 -12.19 19.02 15.12
CA HIS A 667 -12.15 19.18 16.58
C HIS A 667 -10.75 19.33 17.18
N CYS A 668 -9.81 19.95 16.45
CA CYS A 668 -8.46 20.24 16.94
C CYS A 668 -7.91 21.55 16.39
N ASP A 669 -6.81 22.04 16.96
CA ASP A 669 -6.09 23.18 16.40
C ASP A 669 -5.50 22.82 15.04
N ASP A 670 -5.75 23.70 14.08
CA ASP A 670 -5.30 23.59 12.70
C ASP A 670 -4.46 24.81 12.31
N SER A 671 -3.63 24.69 11.28
CA SER A 671 -2.74 25.76 10.83
C SER A 671 -3.29 26.45 9.58
N TRP A 672 -3.14 27.78 9.52
CA TRP A 672 -3.44 28.56 8.31
C TRP A 672 -2.63 28.08 7.10
N PHE A 673 -1.34 27.80 7.33
CA PHE A 673 -0.44 27.29 6.32
C PHE A 673 0.00 25.87 6.69
N HIS A 674 -0.31 24.92 5.81
CA HIS A 674 0.16 23.56 5.93
C HIS A 674 1.36 23.31 5.04
N LEU A 675 2.30 22.50 5.54
CA LEU A 675 3.52 22.14 4.82
C LEU A 675 3.24 21.19 3.64
N ALA A 676 2.15 20.43 3.66
CA ALA A 676 1.81 19.49 2.58
C ALA A 676 0.85 20.12 1.54
N PRO A 677 1.10 19.97 0.23
CA PRO A 677 0.12 20.30 -0.81
C PRO A 677 -1.06 19.31 -0.75
N SER A 678 -2.10 19.65 0.01
CA SER A 678 -3.36 18.90 0.02
C SER A 678 -4.41 19.61 -0.84
N ASN A 679 -5.12 18.83 -1.66
CA ASN A 679 -6.30 19.28 -2.43
C ASN A 679 -7.57 19.38 -1.56
N SER A 680 -7.38 19.53 -0.26
CA SER A 680 -8.36 19.63 0.82
C SER A 680 -7.77 20.64 1.81
N ARG A 681 -8.60 21.51 2.43
CA ARG A 681 -8.33 22.59 3.44
C ARG A 681 -8.71 24.00 2.96
N LEU A 682 -8.12 25.05 3.57
CA LEU A 682 -8.40 26.46 3.30
C LEU A 682 -8.36 26.76 1.79
N GLY A 683 -9.48 27.25 1.25
CA GLY A 683 -9.67 27.52 -0.17
C GLY A 683 -10.10 26.34 -1.05
N PHE A 684 -10.21 25.14 -0.47
CA PHE A 684 -10.74 23.95 -1.14
C PHE A 684 -12.01 23.42 -0.45
N ASP A 685 -11.99 23.33 0.89
CA ASP A 685 -13.09 22.80 1.70
C ASP A 685 -13.83 23.89 2.49
N PHE A 686 -13.11 24.92 2.89
CA PHE A 686 -13.63 25.99 3.75
C PHE A 686 -12.93 27.32 3.51
N GLY A 687 -13.60 28.40 3.94
CA GLY A 687 -13.03 29.73 4.13
C GLY A 687 -13.12 30.12 5.62
N LEU A 688 -12.40 31.16 6.01
CA LEU A 688 -12.36 31.65 7.38
C LEU A 688 -13.06 33.00 7.50
N MET A 689 -13.64 33.29 8.66
CA MET A 689 -14.09 34.64 9.01
C MET A 689 -13.75 34.96 10.46
N ARG A 690 -13.39 36.21 10.76
CA ARG A 690 -13.05 36.66 12.12
C ARG A 690 -14.20 37.43 12.77
N ALA A 691 -14.77 38.39 12.04
CA ALA A 691 -15.96 39.15 12.38
C ALA A 691 -16.04 39.58 13.86
N ARG A 692 -17.09 39.16 14.57
CA ARG A 692 -17.43 39.59 15.95
C ARG A 692 -16.96 38.64 17.04
N GLU A 693 -16.43 37.48 16.67
CA GLU A 693 -16.05 36.46 17.63
C GLU A 693 -14.60 36.67 18.11
N GLU A 694 -14.32 36.21 19.33
CA GLU A 694 -12.95 36.15 19.87
C GLU A 694 -12.11 35.02 19.25
N VAL A 695 -12.72 34.19 18.40
CA VAL A 695 -12.08 33.04 17.73
C VAL A 695 -12.40 33.07 16.23
N VAL A 696 -11.45 32.64 15.39
CA VAL A 696 -11.69 32.44 13.95
C VAL A 696 -12.78 31.40 13.73
N LEU A 697 -13.82 31.76 12.97
CA LEU A 697 -14.86 30.83 12.58
C LEU A 697 -14.56 30.19 11.23
N ILE A 698 -14.73 28.87 11.18
CA ILE A 698 -14.63 28.10 9.95
C ILE A 698 -16.02 27.94 9.36
N VAL A 699 -16.15 28.31 8.10
CA VAL A 699 -17.41 28.13 7.36
C VAL A 699 -17.14 27.16 6.21
N LYS A 700 -17.74 25.97 6.32
CA LYS A 700 -17.79 25.01 5.20
C LYS A 700 -18.58 25.60 4.05
N ALA A 701 -18.28 25.16 2.84
CA ALA A 701 -19.06 25.51 1.64
C ALA A 701 -20.57 25.29 1.85
N GLU A 702 -20.99 24.21 2.52
CA GLU A 702 -22.40 23.90 2.81
C GLU A 702 -23.07 24.86 3.80
N ALA A 703 -22.30 25.48 4.69
CA ALA A 703 -22.81 26.35 5.76
C ALA A 703 -22.76 27.84 5.38
N ALA A 704 -22.19 28.17 4.22
CA ALA A 704 -22.03 29.55 3.75
C ALA A 704 -23.37 30.29 3.52
N SER A 705 -24.48 29.57 3.34
CA SER A 705 -25.81 30.17 3.08
C SER A 705 -26.53 30.72 4.33
N TRP A 706 -25.86 30.85 5.48
CA TRP A 706 -26.47 31.41 6.69
C TRP A 706 -26.35 32.94 6.69
N CYS A 707 -27.45 33.64 6.98
CA CYS A 707 -27.49 35.12 6.92
C CYS A 707 -26.51 35.82 7.86
N THR A 708 -26.06 35.13 8.92
CA THR A 708 -25.03 35.59 9.85
C THR A 708 -23.65 35.68 9.20
N VAL A 709 -23.36 34.85 8.18
CA VAL A 709 -22.08 34.83 7.45
C VAL A 709 -21.93 36.11 6.62
N ALA A 710 -22.95 36.55 5.91
CA ALA A 710 -22.83 37.75 5.06
C ALA A 710 -22.48 39.03 5.84
N ARG A 711 -23.08 39.22 7.02
CA ARG A 711 -22.75 40.35 7.91
C ARG A 711 -21.33 40.23 8.46
N ALA A 712 -20.93 39.03 8.85
CA ALA A 712 -19.58 38.74 9.32
C ALA A 712 -18.51 39.01 8.25
N VAL A 713 -18.78 38.66 6.99
CA VAL A 713 -17.87 38.90 5.85
C VAL A 713 -17.73 40.40 5.56
N ALA A 714 -18.78 41.20 5.75
CA ALA A 714 -18.69 42.65 5.62
C ALA A 714 -17.79 43.28 6.71
N ASP A 715 -17.85 42.76 7.95
CA ASP A 715 -16.94 43.16 9.03
C ASP A 715 -15.47 42.83 8.67
N ASP A 716 -15.21 41.64 8.10
CA ASP A 716 -13.88 41.25 7.62
C ASP A 716 -13.38 42.13 6.47
N LEU A 717 -14.23 42.45 5.49
CA LEU A 717 -13.89 43.35 4.39
C LEU A 717 -13.46 44.73 4.89
N ALA A 718 -14.19 45.30 5.86
CA ALA A 718 -13.84 46.59 6.46
C ALA A 718 -12.50 46.51 7.18
N ALA A 719 -12.26 45.46 7.96
CA ALA A 719 -11.00 45.23 8.67
C ALA A 719 -9.81 45.05 7.73
N ILE A 720 -9.94 44.25 6.67
CA ILE A 720 -8.87 44.03 5.68
C ILE A 720 -8.58 45.28 4.86
N THR A 721 -9.61 46.04 4.50
CA THR A 721 -9.44 47.34 3.84
C THR A 721 -8.65 48.29 4.75
N ARG A 722 -9.02 48.36 6.04
CA ARG A 722 -8.34 49.20 7.01
C ARG A 722 -6.90 48.76 7.27
N LEU A 723 -6.65 47.46 7.37
CA LEU A 723 -5.31 46.91 7.53
C LEU A 723 -4.42 47.32 6.36
N ASP A 724 -4.91 47.19 5.11
CA ASP A 724 -4.16 47.57 3.91
C ASP A 724 -3.82 49.08 3.90
N GLU A 725 -4.76 49.95 4.28
CA GLU A 725 -4.53 51.38 4.43
C GLU A 725 -3.42 51.69 5.45
N VAL A 726 -3.54 51.11 6.65
CA VAL A 726 -2.61 51.35 7.76
C VAL A 726 -1.22 50.84 7.41
N ARG A 727 -1.10 49.61 6.90
CA ARG A 727 0.19 49.03 6.52
C ARG A 727 0.84 49.77 5.36
N THR A 728 0.05 50.28 4.41
CA THR A 728 0.58 51.13 3.34
C THR A 728 1.09 52.47 3.87
N ALA A 729 0.40 53.09 4.83
CA ALA A 729 0.87 54.31 5.47
C ALA A 729 2.15 54.08 6.28
N ASP A 730 2.24 52.98 7.04
CA ASP A 730 3.40 52.59 7.82
C ASP A 730 4.68 52.44 6.97
N LEU A 731 4.59 52.05 5.69
CA LEU A 731 5.76 51.97 4.81
C LEU A 731 6.47 53.31 4.60
N THR A 732 5.72 54.42 4.68
CA THR A 732 6.30 55.77 4.64
C THR A 732 7.17 56.00 5.87
N GLN A 733 6.70 55.57 7.05
CA GLN A 733 7.44 55.67 8.30
C GLN A 733 8.69 54.76 8.28
N SER A 734 8.57 53.52 7.81
CA SER A 734 9.73 52.63 7.63
C SER A 734 10.81 53.27 6.75
N ARG A 735 10.41 53.94 5.67
CA ARG A 735 11.34 54.68 4.80
C ARG A 735 12.02 55.86 5.52
N GLU A 736 11.29 56.56 6.40
CA GLU A 736 11.87 57.60 7.25
C GLU A 736 12.90 57.04 8.23
N HIS A 737 12.68 55.85 8.81
CA HIS A 737 13.63 55.22 9.72
C HIS A 737 14.94 54.79 9.05
N LEU A 738 14.94 54.59 7.73
CA LEU A 738 16.13 54.32 6.93
C LEU A 738 16.93 55.59 6.59
N ASN A 739 16.35 56.79 6.74
CA ASN A 739 17.07 58.03 6.49
C ASN A 739 18.06 58.29 7.64
N PRO A 740 19.33 58.59 7.34
CA PRO A 740 20.27 58.98 8.38
C PRO A 740 19.82 60.29 9.05
N PRO A 741 20.00 60.45 10.37
CA PRO A 741 19.62 61.68 11.06
C PRO A 741 20.36 62.88 10.45
N ALA A 742 19.65 63.98 10.23
CA ALA A 742 20.23 65.21 9.70
C ALA A 742 21.41 65.63 10.58
N LEU A 743 22.61 65.73 9.97
CA LEU A 743 23.81 66.25 10.62
C LEU A 743 23.47 67.62 11.23
N SER A 744 23.33 67.65 12.55
CA SER A 744 23.26 68.90 13.30
C SER A 744 24.60 69.61 13.14
N HIS A 745 24.65 70.57 12.22
CA HIS A 745 25.71 71.56 12.15
C HIS A 745 25.69 72.38 13.45
N SER A 746 26.36 71.88 14.47
CA SER A 746 26.78 72.66 15.63
C SER A 746 27.80 73.69 15.14
N PHE A 747 27.36 74.93 15.02
CA PHE A 747 28.19 76.11 14.84
C PHE A 747 29.28 76.16 15.92
N LEU A 748 30.54 76.17 15.49
CA LEU A 748 31.66 76.70 16.26
C LEU A 748 31.83 78.17 15.87
N ILE A 749 31.62 79.07 16.83
CA ILE A 749 32.34 80.35 16.95
C ILE A 749 33.15 80.26 18.23
#